data_AF-A0A167MW83-F1
#
_entry.id   AF-A0A167MW83-F1
#
_cell.length_a   1.000
_cell.length_b   1.000
_cell.length_c   1.000
_cell.angle_alpha   90.00
_cell.angle_beta   90.00
_cell.angle_gamma   90.00
#
_symmetry.space_group_name_H-M   'P 1'
#
loop_
_entity.id
_entity.type
_entity.pdbx_description
1 polymer ?
#
loop_
_entity_poly.entity_id
_entity_poly.type
_entity_poly.pdbx_seq_one_letter_code
_entity_poly.pdbx_strand_id
1 'polypeptide(L)'
;MAMSAAAAYAATRKPQREQQQGQQGQQEQQENQETQEQQKLVGEQPELQQLPPPLQTIAVNSMGGPVSNGQDGQSGGSGGSDDDMTKNANGGTRPAANTAAYTPTALSRWSVAKRKLPAVDTIRSLHVYDFDNTLFKTPLPNAKLWNAATMGYLASQDVLATGGWWHDARILAATGRGLAEEEPRAWAGWWNEHIVELVQLTASQPDALSVLLTGRAERAFADLIQRMAASRGLVFDLVVLKPAAGPNNERFASTMAFKQAFLATLMETYAAAGTIRLYEDRPRHVEGFREFFEAYNGSPNNSNNNNNSFERRQTQCYPARRRPPIQGTVVPVAELATTLDPVVEVAEVQHMVRLHNAAVAAGGRPNQDGRAVAITSRHRRMAVRKTVFFTGYLLQETDTQRLLRLLHDHVPPHVVARRDLLKYHANNIMISPRACPPALLRKAGGLGRKFAWRVVALGHLDDHSVWAAKVQPADDPADVGEERVGYHTAEPVPLVVLAVWRNGRPHDASRIRAWRPLPPDEVFVMETTVGEKAMLRVEAESLAGAADENEQSLRGGKAPAKRKRFSGHGGHGGGGPYPSGPSNATVGVGRGRPPFPHHNTGTVPTQPAAFAAGSGGRGYHNVPTAPRGGFRGAGFGRGAYRGGGSLRGRGGGPGV
;
A
#
# COMPACT_ATOMS: atom_id res chain seq x y z
N MET A 1 37.65 -48.39 15.48
CA MET A 1 36.94 -48.10 14.20
C MET A 1 36.76 -46.60 14.02
N ALA A 2 37.81 -45.84 13.67
CA ALA A 2 37.69 -44.37 13.51
C ALA A 2 38.42 -43.82 12.25
N MET A 3 39.42 -44.51 11.71
CA MET A 3 40.14 -44.06 10.51
C MET A 3 39.51 -44.50 9.17
N SER A 4 38.53 -45.41 9.17
CA SER A 4 37.87 -45.87 7.93
C SER A 4 36.85 -44.86 7.38
N ALA A 5 36.20 -44.08 8.24
CA ALA A 5 35.15 -43.14 7.83
C ALA A 5 35.66 -41.89 7.09
N ALA A 6 36.90 -41.47 7.35
CA ALA A 6 37.48 -40.26 6.74
C ALA A 6 37.83 -40.45 5.25
N ALA A 7 38.30 -41.64 4.87
CA ALA A 7 38.65 -41.95 3.48
C ALA A 7 37.42 -42.00 2.55
N ALA A 8 36.31 -42.56 3.04
CA ALA A 8 35.05 -42.65 2.30
C ALA A 8 34.41 -41.27 2.02
N TYR A 9 34.64 -40.27 2.87
CA TYR A 9 34.06 -38.93 2.72
C TYR A 9 34.84 -38.03 1.75
N ALA A 10 36.11 -38.35 1.46
CA ALA A 10 36.94 -37.60 0.53
C ALA A 10 36.71 -37.98 -0.95
N ALA A 11 36.33 -39.23 -1.22
CA ALA A 11 36.21 -39.76 -2.58
C ALA A 11 35.01 -39.20 -3.39
N THR A 12 33.94 -38.78 -2.72
CA THR A 12 32.69 -38.34 -3.37
C THR A 12 32.65 -36.86 -3.76
N ARG A 13 33.57 -36.02 -3.25
CA ARG A 13 33.56 -34.56 -3.49
C ARG A 13 34.35 -34.08 -4.72
N LYS A 14 35.28 -34.87 -5.26
CA LYS A 14 36.00 -34.48 -6.50
C LYS A 14 35.08 -34.32 -7.72
N PRO A 15 34.25 -35.32 -8.12
CA PRO A 15 33.46 -35.21 -9.34
C PRO A 15 32.37 -34.12 -9.29
N GLN A 16 31.84 -33.79 -8.11
CA GLN A 16 30.89 -32.68 -7.96
C GLN A 16 31.52 -31.30 -8.17
N ARG A 17 32.82 -31.13 -7.85
CA ARG A 17 33.50 -29.84 -8.00
C ARG A 17 33.89 -29.56 -9.46
N GLU A 18 34.24 -30.61 -10.20
CA GLU A 18 34.51 -30.55 -11.64
C GLU A 18 33.22 -30.30 -12.45
N GLN A 19 32.08 -30.89 -12.06
CA GLN A 19 30.78 -30.59 -12.68
C GLN A 19 30.32 -29.14 -12.44
N GLN A 20 30.53 -28.58 -11.24
CA GLN A 20 30.19 -27.17 -10.97
C GLN A 20 31.09 -26.18 -11.74
N GLN A 21 32.38 -26.48 -11.89
CA GLN A 21 33.28 -25.65 -12.70
C GLN A 21 32.94 -25.73 -14.20
N GLY A 22 32.54 -26.91 -14.70
CA GLY A 22 32.04 -27.05 -16.07
C GLY A 22 30.77 -26.23 -16.36
N GLN A 23 29.85 -26.15 -15.40
CA GLN A 23 28.62 -25.35 -15.55
C GLN A 23 28.89 -23.85 -15.49
N GLN A 24 29.78 -23.37 -14.61
CA GLN A 24 30.18 -21.95 -14.59
C GLN A 24 30.86 -21.53 -15.90
N GLY A 25 31.76 -22.34 -16.45
CA GLY A 25 32.43 -22.03 -17.72
C GLY A 25 31.50 -21.97 -18.94
N GLN A 26 30.39 -22.73 -18.94
CA GLN A 26 29.36 -22.64 -19.99
C GLN A 26 28.50 -21.38 -19.83
N GLN A 27 28.24 -20.95 -18.58
CA GLN A 27 27.45 -19.76 -18.29
C GLN A 27 28.22 -18.48 -18.65
N GLU A 28 29.52 -18.40 -18.33
CA GLU A 28 30.40 -17.30 -18.77
C GLU A 28 30.53 -17.23 -20.31
N GLN A 29 30.47 -18.36 -21.03
CA GLN A 29 30.50 -18.34 -22.50
C GLN A 29 29.18 -17.83 -23.10
N GLN A 30 28.03 -18.09 -22.47
CA GLN A 30 26.75 -17.51 -22.90
C GLN A 30 26.68 -16.00 -22.63
N GLU A 31 27.06 -15.53 -21.44
CA GLU A 31 27.07 -14.07 -21.15
C GLU A 31 28.02 -13.29 -22.09
N ASN A 32 29.17 -13.87 -22.46
CA ASN A 32 30.07 -13.26 -23.43
C ASN A 32 29.51 -13.25 -24.87
N GLN A 33 28.71 -14.25 -25.27
CA GLN A 33 28.02 -14.22 -26.57
C GLN A 33 26.91 -13.17 -26.60
N GLU A 34 26.04 -13.12 -25.58
CA GLU A 34 24.99 -12.09 -25.49
C GLU A 34 25.57 -10.67 -25.46
N THR A 35 26.71 -10.48 -24.77
CA THR A 35 27.41 -9.18 -24.73
C THR A 35 27.96 -8.78 -26.11
N GLN A 36 28.46 -9.74 -26.91
CA GLN A 36 28.93 -9.46 -28.28
C GLN A 36 27.77 -9.17 -29.25
N GLU A 37 26.63 -9.85 -29.13
CA GLU A 37 25.45 -9.53 -29.96
C GLU A 37 24.87 -8.15 -29.61
N GLN A 38 24.81 -7.79 -28.33
CA GLN A 38 24.36 -6.45 -27.90
C GLN A 38 25.28 -5.33 -28.40
N GLN A 39 26.60 -5.54 -28.42
CA GLN A 39 27.53 -4.56 -29.00
C GLN A 39 27.37 -4.42 -30.52
N LYS A 40 26.97 -5.49 -31.21
CA LYS A 40 26.73 -5.48 -32.66
C LYS A 40 25.46 -4.71 -33.05
N LEU A 41 24.45 -4.67 -32.16
CA LEU A 41 23.17 -3.96 -32.37
C LEU A 41 23.24 -2.44 -32.12
N VAL A 42 24.33 -1.93 -31.53
CA VAL A 42 24.52 -0.49 -31.27
C VAL A 42 25.29 0.20 -32.41
N GLY A 43 25.85 -0.56 -33.36
CA GLY A 43 26.72 -0.04 -34.43
C GLY A 43 26.02 0.60 -35.63
N GLU A 44 24.70 0.47 -35.78
CA GLU A 44 23.97 0.92 -36.98
C GLU A 44 22.77 1.83 -36.63
N GLN A 45 22.98 3.15 -36.67
CA GLN A 45 21.93 4.15 -36.84
C GLN A 45 22.28 5.08 -38.02
N PRO A 46 21.42 5.19 -39.05
CA PRO A 46 21.65 6.11 -40.16
C PRO A 46 21.25 7.56 -39.81
N GLU A 47 21.93 8.52 -40.41
CA GLU A 47 21.64 9.96 -40.28
C GLU A 47 20.18 10.30 -40.68
N LEU A 48 19.48 11.02 -39.80
CA LEU A 48 18.17 11.59 -40.10
C LEU A 48 18.30 13.04 -40.57
N GLN A 49 17.92 13.27 -41.83
CA GLN A 49 17.90 14.58 -42.47
C GLN A 49 16.80 15.50 -41.91
N GLN A 50 17.03 16.80 -42.01
CA GLN A 50 16.19 17.85 -41.46
C GLN A 50 14.89 18.05 -42.27
N LEU A 51 13.77 18.33 -41.58
CA LEU A 51 12.49 18.72 -42.19
C LEU A 51 12.11 20.18 -41.82
N PRO A 52 11.43 20.92 -42.71
CA PRO A 52 11.13 22.34 -42.54
C PRO A 52 9.92 22.62 -41.62
N PRO A 53 9.76 23.86 -41.11
CA PRO A 53 8.74 24.21 -40.13
C PRO A 53 7.31 24.37 -40.72
N PRO A 54 6.25 24.19 -39.91
CA PRO A 54 4.86 24.30 -40.35
C PRO A 54 4.36 25.75 -40.51
N LEU A 55 3.35 25.91 -41.37
CA LEU A 55 2.74 27.17 -41.78
C LEU A 55 1.76 27.78 -40.76
N GLN A 56 1.42 29.05 -41.00
CA GLN A 56 0.67 29.94 -40.12
C GLN A 56 -0.83 29.63 -40.02
N THR A 57 -1.40 29.92 -38.85
CA THR A 57 -2.84 29.86 -38.53
C THR A 57 -3.63 30.95 -39.27
N ILE A 58 -4.71 30.58 -39.96
CA ILE A 58 -5.73 31.52 -40.45
C ILE A 58 -6.95 31.47 -39.52
N ALA A 59 -7.42 32.64 -39.10
CA ALA A 59 -8.61 32.81 -38.28
C ALA A 59 -9.89 32.89 -39.13
N VAL A 60 -11.02 32.44 -38.58
CA VAL A 60 -12.36 32.73 -39.12
C VAL A 60 -13.27 33.18 -37.96
N ASN A 61 -14.04 34.25 -38.20
CA ASN A 61 -14.76 35.00 -37.17
C ASN A 61 -16.18 34.48 -36.87
N SER A 62 -16.66 34.89 -35.69
CA SER A 62 -18.04 34.78 -35.21
C SER A 62 -19.00 35.77 -35.92
N MET A 63 -20.22 35.29 -36.23
CA MET A 63 -21.51 36.01 -36.28
C MET A 63 -22.64 34.96 -36.15
N GLY A 64 -23.86 35.21 -35.64
CA GLY A 64 -24.42 36.45 -35.09
C GLY A 64 -25.98 36.51 -35.01
N GLY A 65 -26.67 35.53 -34.40
CA GLY A 65 -28.13 35.57 -34.06
C GLY A 65 -29.14 35.53 -35.23
N PRO A 66 -30.47 35.73 -35.01
CA PRO A 66 -31.25 35.68 -33.75
C PRO A 66 -32.66 34.99 -33.81
N VAL A 67 -33.22 34.64 -32.64
CA VAL A 67 -34.65 34.69 -32.19
C VAL A 67 -35.81 34.12 -33.04
N SER A 68 -36.62 33.22 -32.44
CA SER A 68 -38.11 33.31 -32.44
C SER A 68 -38.78 32.44 -31.33
N ASN A 69 -39.94 32.89 -30.83
CA ASN A 69 -40.77 32.21 -29.82
C ASN A 69 -41.69 31.11 -30.42
N GLY A 70 -42.16 30.18 -29.59
CA GLY A 70 -43.27 29.27 -29.90
C GLY A 70 -44.00 28.84 -28.62
N GLN A 71 -45.32 28.98 -28.58
CA GLN A 71 -46.19 28.88 -27.40
C GLN A 71 -47.13 27.65 -27.44
N ASP A 72 -47.61 27.28 -26.26
CA ASP A 72 -48.90 26.61 -25.95
C ASP A 72 -49.22 25.18 -26.44
N GLY A 73 -49.99 24.46 -25.60
CA GLY A 73 -50.46 23.09 -25.88
C GLY A 73 -51.00 22.32 -24.66
N GLN A 74 -52.09 22.80 -24.04
CA GLN A 74 -52.84 22.05 -23.00
C GLN A 74 -54.07 21.32 -23.56
N SER A 75 -54.22 20.04 -23.21
CA SER A 75 -55.46 19.25 -23.09
C SER A 75 -55.08 17.91 -22.41
N GLY A 76 -55.81 17.30 -21.47
CA GLY A 76 -57.25 17.28 -21.20
C GLY A 76 -57.89 16.09 -21.93
N GLY A 77 -58.53 15.09 -21.30
CA GLY A 77 -58.79 14.77 -19.88
C GLY A 77 -59.77 13.57 -19.77
N SER A 78 -60.15 13.15 -18.56
CA SER A 78 -61.15 12.08 -18.25
C SER A 78 -60.79 10.65 -18.71
N GLY A 79 -61.34 9.56 -18.16
CA GLY A 79 -62.27 9.37 -17.03
C GLY A 79 -62.90 7.97 -17.13
N GLY A 80 -63.28 7.34 -16.00
CA GLY A 80 -63.96 6.04 -16.01
C GLY A 80 -63.58 5.15 -14.82
N SER A 81 -64.51 5.03 -13.88
CA SER A 81 -64.51 4.05 -12.79
C SER A 81 -65.61 3.02 -13.03
N ASP A 82 -65.46 1.81 -12.46
CA ASP A 82 -66.44 1.17 -11.56
C ASP A 82 -66.29 -0.37 -11.51
N ASP A 83 -66.29 -0.86 -10.28
CA ASP A 83 -66.57 -2.19 -9.71
C ASP A 83 -66.81 -3.43 -10.58
N ASP A 84 -66.16 -4.54 -10.19
CA ASP A 84 -66.87 -5.80 -9.92
C ASP A 84 -66.21 -6.61 -8.77
N MET A 85 -67.03 -7.21 -7.92
CA MET A 85 -66.62 -8.21 -6.93
C MET A 85 -67.06 -9.60 -7.40
N THR A 86 -66.18 -10.60 -7.44
CA THR A 86 -66.52 -11.92 -6.85
C THR A 86 -65.35 -12.90 -6.65
N LYS A 87 -65.42 -13.59 -5.50
CA LYS A 87 -65.14 -15.02 -5.27
C LYS A 87 -63.74 -15.59 -5.60
N ASN A 88 -62.97 -15.65 -4.52
CA ASN A 88 -61.96 -16.64 -4.20
C ASN A 88 -62.34 -18.09 -4.61
N ALA A 89 -61.52 -18.75 -5.44
CA ALA A 89 -61.55 -20.19 -5.68
C ALA A 89 -60.11 -20.73 -5.79
N ASN A 90 -59.77 -21.66 -4.92
CA ASN A 90 -58.38 -22.05 -4.64
C ASN A 90 -57.92 -23.20 -5.55
N GLY A 91 -57.03 -22.92 -6.51
CA GLY A 91 -56.48 -23.89 -7.47
C GLY A 91 -54.95 -23.82 -7.51
N GLY A 92 -54.29 -24.41 -6.50
CA GLY A 92 -52.87 -24.20 -6.24
C GLY A 92 -51.91 -24.85 -7.25
N THR A 93 -51.52 -24.12 -8.30
CA THR A 93 -50.29 -24.39 -9.05
C THR A 93 -49.10 -23.75 -8.33
N ARG A 94 -48.17 -24.56 -7.81
CA ARG A 94 -46.92 -24.06 -7.22
C ARG A 94 -46.15 -23.28 -8.32
N PRO A 95 -45.76 -22.01 -8.12
CA PRO A 95 -44.98 -21.30 -9.12
C PRO A 95 -43.63 -22.01 -9.33
N ALA A 96 -43.29 -22.26 -10.60
CA ALA A 96 -42.05 -22.96 -10.95
C ALA A 96 -40.83 -22.19 -10.42
N ALA A 97 -39.95 -22.89 -9.69
CA ALA A 97 -38.90 -22.26 -8.91
C ALA A 97 -37.76 -21.68 -9.78
N ASN A 98 -37.83 -20.36 -9.99
CA ASN A 98 -36.71 -19.44 -10.19
C ASN A 98 -35.65 -19.83 -11.25
N THR A 99 -36.08 -20.39 -12.39
CA THR A 99 -35.19 -20.73 -13.52
C THR A 99 -34.67 -19.52 -14.29
N ALA A 100 -35.28 -18.34 -14.14
CA ALA A 100 -34.88 -17.12 -14.83
C ALA A 100 -33.56 -16.50 -14.33
N ALA A 101 -33.11 -16.85 -13.11
CA ALA A 101 -31.98 -16.19 -12.43
C ALA A 101 -30.60 -16.59 -12.99
N TYR A 102 -30.43 -17.83 -13.46
CA TYR A 102 -29.13 -18.40 -13.87
C TYR A 102 -29.13 -18.73 -15.37
N THR A 103 -29.12 -17.68 -16.19
CA THR A 103 -29.09 -17.77 -17.65
C THR A 103 -27.93 -16.94 -18.20
N PRO A 104 -27.38 -17.26 -19.39
CA PRO A 104 -26.35 -16.42 -20.02
C PRO A 104 -26.78 -14.96 -20.19
N THR A 105 -28.07 -14.70 -20.43
CA THR A 105 -28.66 -13.35 -20.52
C THR A 105 -28.73 -12.61 -19.18
N ALA A 106 -28.82 -13.32 -18.05
CA ALA A 106 -28.71 -12.73 -16.73
C ALA A 106 -27.24 -12.52 -16.35
N LEU A 107 -26.36 -13.49 -16.67
CA LEU A 107 -24.93 -13.44 -16.41
C LEU A 107 -24.23 -12.30 -17.18
N SER A 108 -24.62 -12.03 -18.43
CA SER A 108 -24.03 -10.95 -19.24
C SER A 108 -24.22 -9.55 -18.62
N ARG A 109 -25.19 -9.37 -17.72
CA ARG A 109 -25.40 -8.11 -16.97
C ARG A 109 -24.29 -7.80 -15.96
N TRP A 110 -23.43 -8.78 -15.63
CA TRP A 110 -22.22 -8.56 -14.83
C TRP A 110 -21.02 -8.09 -15.67
N SER A 111 -21.11 -8.14 -17.00
CA SER A 111 -19.99 -7.88 -17.90
C SER A 111 -20.14 -6.57 -18.64
N VAL A 112 -19.06 -5.78 -18.68
CA VAL A 112 -18.97 -4.59 -19.54
C VAL A 112 -18.66 -4.94 -20.99
N ALA A 113 -18.08 -6.13 -21.23
CA ALA A 113 -17.86 -6.65 -22.57
C ALA A 113 -19.19 -7.12 -23.19
N LYS A 114 -19.59 -6.49 -24.30
CA LYS A 114 -20.83 -6.74 -25.04
C LYS A 114 -20.70 -7.95 -26.00
N ARG A 115 -20.25 -9.10 -25.48
CA ARG A 115 -20.11 -10.35 -26.26
C ARG A 115 -21.31 -11.27 -26.04
N LYS A 116 -21.66 -12.05 -27.07
CA LYS A 116 -22.61 -13.16 -26.93
C LYS A 116 -21.88 -14.31 -26.21
N LEU A 117 -22.38 -14.71 -25.05
CA LEU A 117 -21.79 -15.78 -24.28
C LEU A 117 -22.01 -17.16 -24.94
N PRO A 118 -21.07 -18.12 -24.78
CA PRO A 118 -21.23 -19.50 -25.22
C PRO A 118 -22.45 -20.19 -24.61
N ALA A 119 -22.95 -21.24 -25.28
CA ALA A 119 -24.06 -22.04 -24.79
C ALA A 119 -23.67 -22.80 -23.51
N VAL A 120 -24.64 -22.97 -22.60
CA VAL A 120 -24.38 -23.54 -21.26
C VAL A 120 -23.85 -24.98 -21.33
N ASP A 121 -24.33 -25.73 -22.32
CA ASP A 121 -24.02 -27.13 -22.56
C ASP A 121 -22.68 -27.37 -23.27
N THR A 122 -22.02 -26.34 -23.82
CA THR A 122 -20.69 -26.50 -24.46
C THR A 122 -19.53 -26.33 -23.48
N ILE A 123 -19.72 -25.57 -22.39
CA ILE A 123 -18.64 -25.24 -21.44
C ILE A 123 -18.44 -26.35 -20.40
N ARG A 124 -17.18 -26.71 -20.16
CA ARG A 124 -16.70 -27.71 -19.19
C ARG A 124 -15.71 -27.13 -18.17
N SER A 125 -15.04 -26.03 -18.50
CA SER A 125 -14.02 -25.40 -17.65
C SER A 125 -14.24 -23.88 -17.53
N LEU A 126 -14.01 -23.32 -16.35
CA LEU A 126 -14.12 -21.88 -16.08
C LEU A 126 -12.73 -21.34 -15.70
N HIS A 127 -12.19 -20.39 -16.46
CA HIS A 127 -10.91 -19.75 -16.15
C HIS A 127 -11.12 -18.27 -15.82
N VAL A 128 -10.75 -17.89 -14.60
CA VAL A 128 -11.00 -16.55 -14.03
C VAL A 128 -9.66 -15.92 -13.64
N TYR A 129 -9.42 -14.73 -14.17
CA TYR A 129 -8.19 -13.99 -13.99
C TYR A 129 -8.48 -12.69 -13.25
N ASP A 130 -7.83 -12.46 -12.11
CA ASP A 130 -7.79 -11.12 -11.54
C ASP A 130 -6.92 -10.17 -12.39
N PHE A 131 -7.18 -8.87 -12.29
CA PHE A 131 -6.47 -7.85 -13.07
C PHE A 131 -5.25 -7.28 -12.32
N ASP A 132 -5.46 -6.69 -11.15
CA ASP A 132 -4.47 -5.87 -10.45
C ASP A 132 -3.38 -6.75 -9.82
N ASN A 133 -2.15 -6.63 -10.30
CA ASN A 133 -0.95 -7.40 -9.90
C ASN A 133 -0.99 -8.90 -10.20
N THR A 134 -2.11 -9.39 -10.75
CA THR A 134 -2.27 -10.75 -11.28
C THR A 134 -1.94 -10.78 -12.78
N LEU A 135 -2.83 -10.22 -13.63
CA LEU A 135 -2.64 -10.12 -15.08
C LEU A 135 -1.82 -8.89 -15.49
N PHE A 136 -1.99 -7.77 -14.79
CA PHE A 136 -1.36 -6.48 -15.10
C PHE A 136 -0.60 -5.92 -13.89
N LYS A 137 0.64 -5.46 -14.09
CA LYS A 137 1.55 -4.90 -13.06
C LYS A 137 1.08 -3.50 -12.65
N THR A 138 -0.01 -3.42 -11.92
CA THR A 138 -0.55 -2.14 -11.47
C THR A 138 0.46 -1.47 -10.53
N PRO A 139 0.84 -0.20 -10.77
CA PRO A 139 1.79 0.47 -9.92
C PRO A 139 1.25 0.60 -8.49
N LEU A 140 2.10 0.31 -7.50
CA LEU A 140 1.90 0.63 -6.10
C LEU A 140 2.40 2.07 -5.83
N PRO A 141 1.88 2.77 -4.80
CA PRO A 141 2.45 4.04 -4.40
C PRO A 141 3.88 3.85 -3.85
N ASN A 142 4.75 4.80 -4.15
CA ASN A 142 6.18 4.67 -3.92
C ASN A 142 6.58 5.02 -2.48
N ALA A 143 6.90 4.00 -1.68
CA ALA A 143 7.35 4.15 -0.30
C ALA A 143 8.72 4.87 -0.14
N LYS A 144 9.46 5.14 -1.23
CA LYS A 144 10.64 6.01 -1.20
C LYS A 144 10.26 7.50 -1.26
N LEU A 145 9.11 7.82 -1.87
CA LEU A 145 8.58 9.19 -1.94
C LEU A 145 7.72 9.55 -0.73
N TRP A 146 6.75 8.70 -0.38
CA TRP A 146 5.70 9.03 0.57
C TRP A 146 5.94 8.45 1.97
N ASN A 147 5.60 9.21 3.00
CA ASN A 147 5.58 8.67 4.37
C ASN A 147 4.47 7.62 4.57
N ALA A 148 4.64 6.75 5.57
CA ALA A 148 3.70 5.65 5.84
C ALA A 148 2.25 6.11 6.12
N ALA A 149 2.06 7.30 6.69
CA ALA A 149 0.71 7.88 6.87
C ALA A 149 0.05 8.22 5.53
N THR A 150 0.80 8.82 4.61
CA THR A 150 0.35 9.15 3.25
C THR A 150 0.07 7.88 2.45
N MET A 151 0.92 6.84 2.57
CA MET A 151 0.64 5.52 2.00
C MET A 151 -0.74 4.99 2.43
N GLY A 152 -1.07 5.12 3.72
CA GLY A 152 -2.40 4.76 4.26
C GLY A 152 -3.55 5.64 3.73
N TYR A 153 -3.32 6.94 3.52
CA TYR A 153 -4.30 7.85 2.93
C TYR A 153 -4.54 7.57 1.44
N LEU A 154 -3.46 7.30 0.67
CA LEU A 154 -3.54 6.94 -0.74
C LEU A 154 -4.25 5.59 -0.92
N ALA A 155 -4.01 4.62 -0.04
CA ALA A 155 -4.69 3.32 -0.08
C ALA A 155 -6.16 3.37 0.38
N SER A 156 -6.64 4.46 0.98
CA SER A 156 -7.98 4.57 1.56
C SER A 156 -9.00 5.21 0.62
N GLN A 157 -10.14 4.53 0.44
CA GLN A 157 -11.27 5.04 -0.36
C GLN A 157 -11.91 6.32 0.23
N ASP A 158 -11.81 6.51 1.54
CA ASP A 158 -12.62 7.51 2.25
C ASP A 158 -11.91 8.86 2.41
N VAL A 159 -10.56 8.89 2.37
CA VAL A 159 -9.78 10.10 2.68
C VAL A 159 -9.79 11.12 1.54
N LEU A 160 -9.43 10.70 0.32
CA LEU A 160 -9.37 11.59 -0.85
C LEU A 160 -10.67 11.54 -1.65
N ALA A 161 -11.08 12.66 -2.26
CA ALA A 161 -12.40 12.77 -2.90
C ALA A 161 -12.59 11.83 -4.10
N THR A 162 -11.49 11.42 -4.74
CA THR A 162 -11.48 10.50 -5.88
C THR A 162 -11.46 9.02 -5.48
N GLY A 163 -11.31 8.71 -4.19
CA GLY A 163 -11.21 7.34 -3.68
C GLY A 163 -9.79 6.83 -3.51
N GLY A 164 -8.78 7.67 -3.71
CA GLY A 164 -7.39 7.26 -3.58
C GLY A 164 -6.96 6.28 -4.68
N TRP A 165 -5.77 5.71 -4.48
CA TRP A 165 -4.95 5.04 -5.47
C TRP A 165 -5.67 3.93 -6.26
N TRP A 166 -6.44 3.08 -5.58
CA TRP A 166 -7.12 1.94 -6.20
C TRP A 166 -8.46 2.31 -6.87
N HIS A 167 -8.96 3.52 -6.66
CA HIS A 167 -10.27 3.97 -7.16
C HIS A 167 -10.16 5.13 -8.16
N ASP A 168 -8.96 5.69 -8.34
CA ASP A 168 -8.68 6.76 -9.28
C ASP A 168 -8.14 6.18 -10.61
N ALA A 169 -8.92 6.27 -11.67
CA ALA A 169 -8.54 5.69 -12.97
C ALA A 169 -7.31 6.36 -13.60
N ARG A 170 -6.99 7.59 -13.20
CA ARG A 170 -5.81 8.31 -13.70
C ARG A 170 -4.51 7.68 -13.24
N ILE A 171 -4.48 7.07 -12.06
CA ILE A 171 -3.32 6.33 -11.55
C ILE A 171 -3.01 5.11 -12.44
N LEU A 172 -4.04 4.37 -12.88
CA LEU A 172 -3.86 3.27 -13.82
C LEU A 172 -3.51 3.79 -15.22
N ALA A 173 -4.14 4.87 -15.69
CA ALA A 173 -3.85 5.49 -16.97
C ALA A 173 -2.45 6.15 -17.05
N ALA A 174 -1.85 6.52 -15.92
CA ALA A 174 -0.50 7.08 -15.81
C ALA A 174 0.60 6.02 -15.81
N THR A 175 0.24 4.72 -15.85
CA THR A 175 1.19 3.61 -15.93
C THR A 175 2.13 3.76 -17.14
N GLY A 176 3.41 3.36 -16.99
CA GLY A 176 4.43 3.54 -18.03
C GLY A 176 4.71 5.01 -18.30
N ARG A 177 4.67 5.42 -19.57
CA ARG A 177 4.72 6.82 -20.00
C ARG A 177 3.34 7.48 -20.09
N GLY A 178 2.31 6.82 -19.58
CA GLY A 178 0.94 7.28 -19.61
C GLY A 178 0.18 6.86 -20.87
N LEU A 179 -1.15 6.97 -20.79
CA LEU A 179 -2.13 6.41 -21.72
C LEU A 179 -1.80 6.62 -23.21
N ALA A 180 -1.44 7.84 -23.60
CA ALA A 180 -1.22 8.19 -25.01
C ALA A 180 -0.01 7.49 -25.65
N GLU A 181 1.05 7.19 -24.88
CA GLU A 181 2.23 6.47 -25.37
C GLU A 181 2.10 4.95 -25.17
N GLU A 182 1.47 4.51 -24.07
CA GLU A 182 1.41 3.08 -23.74
C GLU A 182 0.29 2.32 -24.45
N GLU A 183 -0.84 2.97 -24.79
CA GLU A 183 -1.96 2.31 -25.47
C GLU A 183 -1.60 1.80 -26.87
N PRO A 184 -0.92 2.57 -27.75
CA PRO A 184 -0.42 2.05 -29.03
C PRO A 184 0.66 0.96 -28.86
N ARG A 185 1.35 0.95 -27.72
CA ARG A 185 2.38 -0.05 -27.36
C ARG A 185 1.81 -1.23 -26.57
N ALA A 186 0.49 -1.29 -26.41
CA ALA A 186 -0.22 -2.28 -25.62
C ALA A 186 0.34 -2.47 -24.21
N TRP A 187 0.86 -1.42 -23.56
CA TRP A 187 1.56 -1.47 -22.27
C TRP A 187 2.64 -2.56 -22.19
N ALA A 188 3.45 -2.72 -23.25
CA ALA A 188 4.51 -3.73 -23.31
C ALA A 188 5.42 -3.71 -22.07
N GLY A 189 5.67 -4.89 -21.48
CA GLY A 189 6.43 -5.04 -20.24
C GLY A 189 5.63 -4.86 -18.94
N TRP A 190 4.42 -4.29 -18.99
CA TRP A 190 3.53 -4.16 -17.82
C TRP A 190 2.56 -5.33 -17.63
N TRP A 191 2.46 -6.25 -18.59
CA TRP A 191 1.69 -7.48 -18.42
C TRP A 191 2.49 -8.55 -17.68
N ASN A 192 1.77 -9.48 -17.05
CA ASN A 192 2.32 -10.74 -16.60
C ASN A 192 2.22 -11.75 -17.75
N GLU A 193 3.31 -11.90 -18.51
CA GLU A 193 3.28 -12.64 -19.79
C GLU A 193 2.88 -14.12 -19.61
N HIS A 194 3.20 -14.76 -18.47
CA HIS A 194 2.71 -16.11 -18.16
C HIS A 194 1.19 -16.18 -17.98
N ILE A 195 0.56 -15.13 -17.44
CA ILE A 195 -0.90 -15.07 -17.31
C ILE A 195 -1.54 -14.70 -18.65
N VAL A 196 -0.90 -13.86 -19.46
CA VAL A 196 -1.30 -13.58 -20.86
C VAL A 196 -1.32 -14.87 -21.69
N GLU A 197 -0.27 -15.69 -21.61
CA GLU A 197 -0.19 -16.99 -22.27
C GLU A 197 -1.36 -17.91 -21.84
N LEU A 198 -1.65 -17.98 -20.53
CA LEU A 198 -2.78 -18.77 -20.02
C LEU A 198 -4.16 -18.25 -20.51
N VAL A 199 -4.32 -16.93 -20.69
CA VAL A 199 -5.53 -16.35 -21.31
C VAL A 199 -5.64 -16.75 -22.78
N GLN A 200 -4.54 -16.72 -23.53
CA GLN A 200 -4.50 -17.10 -24.95
C GLN A 200 -4.73 -18.62 -25.15
N LEU A 201 -4.18 -19.46 -24.27
CA LEU A 201 -4.46 -20.90 -24.23
C LEU A 201 -5.94 -21.16 -23.91
N THR A 202 -6.55 -20.37 -23.03
CA THR A 202 -8.00 -20.46 -22.74
C THR A 202 -8.85 -20.06 -23.94
N ALA A 203 -8.51 -18.98 -24.65
CA ALA A 203 -9.21 -18.57 -25.86
C ALA A 203 -9.12 -19.62 -27.00
N SER A 204 -8.18 -20.56 -26.88
CA SER A 204 -7.98 -21.69 -27.80
C SER A 204 -8.71 -22.97 -27.36
N GLN A 205 -9.38 -22.98 -26.19
CA GLN A 205 -10.13 -24.10 -25.64
C GLN A 205 -11.65 -23.87 -25.84
N PRO A 206 -12.31 -24.56 -26.80
CA PRO A 206 -13.71 -24.27 -27.16
C PRO A 206 -14.73 -24.66 -26.07
N ASP A 207 -14.33 -25.45 -25.08
CA ASP A 207 -15.09 -25.85 -23.91
C ASP A 207 -14.71 -25.06 -22.64
N ALA A 208 -13.85 -24.04 -22.74
CA ALA A 208 -13.49 -23.15 -21.64
C ALA A 208 -14.18 -21.79 -21.76
N LEU A 209 -14.58 -21.21 -20.62
CA LEU A 209 -15.04 -19.83 -20.55
C LEU A 209 -13.97 -18.94 -19.90
N SER A 210 -13.64 -17.83 -20.55
CA SER A 210 -12.63 -16.86 -20.12
C SER A 210 -13.24 -15.65 -19.41
N VAL A 211 -12.75 -15.33 -18.21
CA VAL A 211 -13.28 -14.23 -17.39
C VAL A 211 -12.15 -13.35 -16.85
N LEU A 212 -12.22 -12.04 -17.11
CA LEU A 212 -11.46 -11.04 -16.36
C LEU A 212 -12.32 -10.54 -15.19
N LEU A 213 -11.83 -10.62 -13.95
CA LEU A 213 -12.60 -10.30 -12.74
C LEU A 213 -11.80 -9.39 -11.78
N THR A 214 -12.14 -8.11 -11.72
CA THR A 214 -11.43 -7.13 -10.88
C THR A 214 -12.32 -6.44 -9.84
N GLY A 215 -11.71 -6.04 -8.72
CA GLY A 215 -12.35 -5.20 -7.70
C GLY A 215 -12.48 -3.72 -8.07
N ARG A 216 -11.91 -3.27 -9.19
CA ARG A 216 -12.04 -1.89 -9.69
C ARG A 216 -13.51 -1.53 -9.97
N ALA A 217 -13.87 -0.28 -9.72
CA ALA A 217 -15.24 0.19 -9.88
C ALA A 217 -15.61 0.36 -11.36
N GLU A 218 -16.71 -0.27 -11.79
CA GLU A 218 -17.16 -0.31 -13.18
C GLU A 218 -17.22 1.08 -13.82
N ARG A 219 -17.97 2.00 -13.21
CA ARG A 219 -18.18 3.38 -13.69
C ARG A 219 -16.89 4.18 -13.93
N ALA A 220 -15.80 3.84 -13.24
CA ALA A 220 -14.53 4.57 -13.36
C ALA A 220 -13.50 3.87 -14.25
N PHE A 221 -13.56 2.54 -14.40
CA PHE A 221 -12.50 1.74 -15.03
C PHE A 221 -12.95 0.92 -16.26
N ALA A 222 -14.25 0.81 -16.55
CA ALA A 222 -14.76 -0.07 -17.60
C ALA A 222 -14.21 0.24 -19.00
N ASP A 223 -14.12 1.52 -19.37
CA ASP A 223 -13.53 1.95 -20.65
C ASP A 223 -12.03 1.62 -20.70
N LEU A 224 -11.28 2.12 -19.71
CA LEU A 224 -9.82 1.97 -19.64
C LEU A 224 -9.38 0.51 -19.66
N ILE A 225 -9.96 -0.35 -18.82
CA ILE A 225 -9.58 -1.78 -18.75
C ILE A 225 -9.94 -2.53 -20.04
N GLN A 226 -11.06 -2.19 -20.70
CA GLN A 226 -11.39 -2.79 -22.00
C GLN A 226 -10.40 -2.36 -23.09
N ARG A 227 -10.00 -1.08 -23.12
CA ARG A 227 -8.99 -0.59 -24.08
C ARG A 227 -7.60 -1.20 -23.82
N MET A 228 -7.21 -1.35 -22.55
CA MET A 228 -6.00 -2.07 -22.17
C MET A 228 -6.00 -3.52 -22.66
N ALA A 229 -7.04 -4.30 -22.35
CA ALA A 229 -7.16 -5.69 -22.80
C ALA A 229 -7.19 -5.79 -24.34
N ALA A 230 -7.96 -4.94 -25.01
CA ALA A 230 -8.06 -4.90 -26.47
C ALA A 230 -6.72 -4.56 -27.15
N SER A 231 -5.96 -3.59 -26.63
CA SER A 231 -4.64 -3.22 -27.18
C SER A 231 -3.64 -4.39 -27.15
N ARG A 232 -3.70 -5.23 -26.09
CA ARG A 232 -2.85 -6.43 -25.94
C ARG A 232 -3.36 -7.64 -26.74
N GLY A 233 -4.53 -7.53 -27.38
CA GLY A 233 -5.20 -8.63 -28.08
C GLY A 233 -5.85 -9.66 -27.16
N LEU A 234 -6.10 -9.30 -25.89
CA LEU A 234 -6.70 -10.20 -24.90
C LEU A 234 -8.23 -10.19 -25.05
N VAL A 235 -8.78 -11.34 -25.42
CA VAL A 235 -10.22 -11.53 -25.58
C VAL A 235 -10.74 -12.36 -24.41
N PHE A 236 -11.70 -11.79 -23.68
CA PHE A 236 -12.45 -12.48 -22.62
C PHE A 236 -13.92 -12.58 -23.00
N ASP A 237 -14.60 -13.65 -22.59
CA ASP A 237 -16.06 -13.79 -22.75
C ASP A 237 -16.81 -12.86 -21.80
N LEU A 238 -16.27 -12.67 -20.60
CA LEU A 238 -16.80 -11.78 -19.56
C LEU A 238 -15.69 -10.86 -19.05
N VAL A 239 -15.96 -9.55 -18.99
CA VAL A 239 -15.10 -8.56 -18.33
C VAL A 239 -15.89 -7.93 -17.20
N VAL A 240 -15.54 -8.30 -15.96
CA VAL A 240 -16.37 -8.11 -14.77
C VAL A 240 -15.66 -7.20 -13.78
N LEU A 241 -16.18 -5.99 -13.64
CA LEU A 241 -15.75 -4.97 -12.69
C LEU A 241 -16.77 -4.88 -11.54
N LYS A 242 -16.40 -4.27 -10.41
CA LYS A 242 -17.33 -4.07 -9.29
C LYS A 242 -18.39 -3.00 -9.66
N PRO A 243 -19.68 -3.36 -9.77
CA PRO A 243 -20.72 -2.38 -10.07
C PRO A 243 -21.10 -1.60 -8.80
N ALA A 244 -21.81 -0.48 -8.95
CA ALA A 244 -22.33 0.30 -7.82
C ALA A 244 -23.43 -0.47 -7.05
N ALA A 245 -24.25 -1.22 -7.79
CA ALA A 245 -25.16 -2.23 -7.28
C ALA A 245 -25.14 -3.44 -8.23
N GLY A 246 -25.29 -4.65 -7.72
CA GLY A 246 -25.35 -5.87 -8.55
C GLY A 246 -26.59 -5.92 -9.45
N PRO A 247 -26.68 -6.88 -10.38
CA PRO A 247 -27.79 -6.96 -11.33
C PRO A 247 -29.18 -7.14 -10.71
N ASN A 248 -29.28 -7.54 -9.43
CA ASN A 248 -30.54 -7.57 -8.67
C ASN A 248 -30.57 -6.47 -7.59
N ASN A 249 -29.84 -5.37 -7.80
CA ASN A 249 -29.66 -4.23 -6.91
C ASN A 249 -28.94 -4.55 -5.58
N GLU A 250 -28.08 -5.57 -5.55
CA GLU A 250 -27.31 -5.94 -4.36
C GLU A 250 -26.20 -4.91 -4.04
N ARG A 251 -25.97 -4.59 -2.76
CA ARG A 251 -24.83 -3.76 -2.32
C ARG A 251 -23.72 -4.61 -1.70
N PHE A 252 -22.51 -4.55 -2.25
CA PHE A 252 -21.37 -5.37 -1.81
C PHE A 252 -20.44 -4.65 -0.83
N ALA A 253 -20.45 -5.11 0.42
CA ALA A 253 -19.64 -4.57 1.52
C ALA A 253 -18.12 -4.67 1.30
N SER A 254 -17.65 -5.62 0.49
CA SER A 254 -16.23 -5.82 0.18
C SER A 254 -16.02 -6.29 -1.26
N THR A 255 -14.78 -6.24 -1.75
CA THR A 255 -14.40 -6.81 -3.05
C THR A 255 -14.57 -8.34 -3.05
N MET A 256 -14.22 -9.01 -1.94
CA MET A 256 -14.38 -10.45 -1.80
C MET A 256 -15.86 -10.87 -1.94
N ALA A 257 -16.78 -10.22 -1.22
CA ALA A 257 -18.21 -10.54 -1.27
C ALA A 257 -18.82 -10.30 -2.67
N PHE A 258 -18.32 -9.31 -3.40
CA PHE A 258 -18.67 -9.08 -4.81
C PHE A 258 -18.16 -10.23 -5.71
N LYS A 259 -16.86 -10.56 -5.65
CA LYS A 259 -16.26 -11.63 -6.46
C LYS A 259 -16.93 -12.98 -6.17
N GLN A 260 -17.19 -13.32 -4.92
CA GLN A 260 -17.89 -14.55 -4.52
C GLN A 260 -19.33 -14.62 -5.07
N ALA A 261 -20.11 -13.53 -5.00
CA ALA A 261 -21.47 -13.49 -5.53
C ALA A 261 -21.53 -13.66 -7.07
N PHE A 262 -20.60 -13.03 -7.78
CA PHE A 262 -20.42 -13.25 -9.21
C PHE A 262 -20.02 -14.70 -9.51
N LEU A 263 -19.01 -15.24 -8.83
CA LEU A 263 -18.53 -16.62 -9.02
C LEU A 263 -19.64 -17.66 -8.78
N ALA A 264 -20.50 -17.46 -7.77
CA ALA A 264 -21.66 -18.33 -7.56
C ALA A 264 -22.63 -18.28 -8.75
N THR A 265 -22.93 -17.07 -9.26
CA THR A 265 -23.82 -16.89 -10.42
C THR A 265 -23.22 -17.50 -11.69
N LEU A 266 -21.91 -17.41 -11.86
CA LEU A 266 -21.15 -18.03 -12.94
C LEU A 266 -21.24 -19.56 -12.89
N MET A 267 -20.99 -20.17 -11.72
CA MET A 267 -20.97 -21.63 -11.54
C MET A 267 -22.37 -22.27 -11.63
N GLU A 268 -23.43 -21.55 -11.25
CA GLU A 268 -24.82 -21.98 -11.44
C GLU A 268 -25.28 -21.80 -12.91
N THR A 269 -24.84 -20.73 -13.59
CA THR A 269 -25.19 -20.51 -15.01
C THR A 269 -24.51 -21.55 -15.91
N TYR A 270 -23.23 -21.83 -15.67
CA TYR A 270 -22.47 -22.89 -16.36
C TYR A 270 -22.40 -24.16 -15.48
N ALA A 271 -23.57 -24.68 -15.10
CA ALA A 271 -23.71 -25.86 -14.24
C ALA A 271 -23.00 -27.13 -14.78
N ALA A 272 -22.80 -27.23 -16.09
CA ALA A 272 -22.07 -28.32 -16.75
C ALA A 272 -20.55 -28.22 -16.62
N ALA A 273 -20.01 -27.09 -16.14
CA ALA A 273 -18.58 -26.91 -15.95
C ALA A 273 -18.09 -27.68 -14.71
N GLY A 274 -17.22 -28.68 -14.93
CA GLY A 274 -16.66 -29.53 -13.88
C GLY A 274 -15.50 -28.89 -13.12
N THR A 275 -14.78 -27.94 -13.74
CA THR A 275 -13.60 -27.30 -13.15
C THR A 275 -13.70 -25.77 -13.12
N ILE A 276 -13.06 -25.14 -12.14
CA ILE A 276 -12.79 -23.70 -12.13
C ILE A 276 -11.34 -23.44 -11.69
N ARG A 277 -10.63 -22.59 -12.45
CA ARG A 277 -9.30 -22.09 -12.12
C ARG A 277 -9.37 -20.59 -11.90
N LEU A 278 -8.94 -20.13 -10.73
CA LEU A 278 -8.91 -18.72 -10.36
C LEU A 278 -7.46 -18.30 -10.08
N TYR A 279 -7.00 -17.27 -10.79
CA TYR A 279 -5.67 -16.67 -10.62
C TYR A 279 -5.81 -15.35 -9.84
N GLU A 280 -5.07 -15.20 -8.75
CA GLU A 280 -5.16 -14.05 -7.83
C GLU A 280 -3.82 -13.84 -7.09
N ASP A 281 -3.39 -12.59 -6.93
CA ASP A 281 -2.13 -12.19 -6.28
C ASP A 281 -2.20 -12.23 -4.75
N ARG A 282 -3.30 -11.74 -4.17
CA ARG A 282 -3.43 -11.46 -2.74
C ARG A 282 -3.59 -12.74 -1.93
N PRO A 283 -2.67 -13.08 -1.00
CA PRO A 283 -2.77 -14.30 -0.19
C PRO A 283 -4.08 -14.41 0.62
N ARG A 284 -4.61 -13.28 1.11
CA ARG A 284 -5.92 -13.24 1.81
C ARG A 284 -7.11 -13.51 0.89
N HIS A 285 -7.02 -13.13 -0.38
CA HIS A 285 -8.07 -13.45 -1.34
C HIS A 285 -7.95 -14.91 -1.79
N VAL A 286 -6.73 -15.38 -2.07
CA VAL A 286 -6.45 -16.78 -2.40
C VAL A 286 -7.07 -17.73 -1.36
N GLU A 287 -6.87 -17.45 -0.08
CA GLU A 287 -7.45 -18.26 1.00
C GLU A 287 -8.98 -18.15 1.05
N GLY A 288 -9.54 -16.93 1.05
CA GLY A 288 -10.99 -16.72 1.06
C GLY A 288 -11.74 -17.28 -0.16
N PHE A 289 -11.04 -17.53 -1.28
CA PHE A 289 -11.60 -18.26 -2.43
C PHE A 289 -11.54 -19.78 -2.27
N ARG A 290 -10.52 -20.32 -1.60
CA ARG A 290 -10.47 -21.75 -1.25
C ARG A 290 -11.58 -22.10 -0.28
N GLU A 291 -11.69 -21.34 0.81
CA GLU A 291 -12.78 -21.45 1.79
C GLU A 291 -14.16 -21.36 1.11
N PHE A 292 -14.32 -20.43 0.16
CA PHE A 292 -15.55 -20.29 -0.62
C PHE A 292 -15.86 -21.51 -1.49
N PHE A 293 -14.90 -22.03 -2.27
CA PHE A 293 -15.14 -23.20 -3.12
C PHE A 293 -15.40 -24.47 -2.30
N GLU A 294 -14.73 -24.64 -1.16
CA GLU A 294 -15.04 -25.71 -0.21
C GLU A 294 -16.47 -25.58 0.31
N ALA A 295 -16.83 -24.41 0.87
CA ALA A 295 -18.17 -24.16 1.41
C ALA A 295 -19.29 -24.31 0.36
N TYR A 296 -19.05 -23.89 -0.88
CA TYR A 296 -19.95 -24.06 -2.01
C TYR A 296 -20.16 -25.54 -2.38
N ASN A 297 -19.09 -26.35 -2.33
CA ASN A 297 -19.14 -27.78 -2.59
C ASN A 297 -19.72 -28.61 -1.44
N GLY A 298 -19.56 -28.17 -0.18
CA GLY A 298 -20.08 -28.79 1.04
C GLY A 298 -19.79 -27.93 2.26
N SER A 299 -20.72 -27.75 3.21
CA SER A 299 -21.09 -28.86 4.08
C SER A 299 -22.33 -28.51 4.93
N PRO A 300 -23.31 -29.43 5.09
CA PRO A 300 -24.36 -29.31 6.11
C PRO A 300 -23.83 -29.22 7.56
N ASN A 301 -22.57 -29.61 7.81
CA ASN A 301 -21.97 -29.65 9.14
C ASN A 301 -21.17 -28.40 9.55
N ASN A 302 -21.04 -27.37 8.70
CA ASN A 302 -20.38 -26.10 9.13
C ASN A 302 -21.33 -25.13 9.85
N SER A 303 -22.38 -25.65 10.52
CA SER A 303 -23.33 -24.85 11.32
C SER A 303 -22.71 -24.27 12.61
N ASN A 304 -21.53 -24.75 13.01
CA ASN A 304 -20.90 -24.44 14.31
C ASN A 304 -19.85 -23.32 14.28
N ASN A 305 -19.38 -22.83 13.13
CA ASN A 305 -18.43 -21.71 13.10
C ASN A 305 -19.16 -20.35 13.14
N ASN A 306 -19.60 -19.97 14.33
CA ASN A 306 -20.75 -19.08 14.54
C ASN A 306 -20.48 -17.56 14.40
N ASN A 307 -19.39 -17.15 13.74
CA ASN A 307 -18.89 -15.77 13.79
C ASN A 307 -19.12 -14.91 12.54
N ASN A 308 -19.63 -15.45 11.43
CA ASN A 308 -19.86 -14.66 10.20
C ASN A 308 -21.35 -14.63 9.78
N SER A 309 -22.12 -13.71 10.37
CA SER A 309 -23.57 -13.52 10.10
C SER A 309 -23.91 -12.97 8.71
N PHE A 310 -22.89 -12.72 7.87
CA PHE A 310 -23.03 -12.34 6.47
C PHE A 310 -23.26 -13.57 5.57
N GLU A 311 -22.52 -14.66 5.81
CA GLU A 311 -22.58 -15.89 5.01
C GLU A 311 -23.92 -16.61 5.15
N ARG A 312 -24.54 -16.64 6.34
CA ARG A 312 -25.89 -17.21 6.53
C ARG A 312 -26.97 -16.57 5.65
N ARG A 313 -26.80 -15.30 5.23
CA ARG A 313 -27.75 -14.63 4.32
C ARG A 313 -27.50 -14.94 2.85
N GLN A 314 -26.26 -15.26 2.45
CA GLN A 314 -25.97 -15.71 1.08
C GLN A 314 -26.23 -17.22 0.89
N THR A 315 -25.92 -18.06 1.87
CA THR A 315 -26.23 -19.51 1.78
C THR A 315 -27.73 -19.82 1.74
N GLN A 316 -28.58 -18.89 2.17
CA GLN A 316 -30.04 -19.03 2.11
C GLN A 316 -30.66 -18.54 0.79
N CYS A 317 -29.88 -17.97 -0.14
CA CYS A 317 -30.34 -17.60 -1.49
C CYS A 317 -29.74 -18.45 -2.64
N TYR A 318 -28.86 -19.41 -2.35
CA TYR A 318 -28.48 -20.43 -3.33
C TYR A 318 -29.54 -21.55 -3.34
N PRO A 319 -30.14 -21.90 -4.50
CA PRO A 319 -31.12 -22.98 -4.57
C PRO A 319 -30.48 -24.33 -4.22
N ALA A 320 -31.29 -25.28 -3.77
CA ALA A 320 -30.83 -26.65 -3.52
C ALA A 320 -30.09 -27.21 -4.74
N ARG A 321 -28.89 -27.79 -4.49
CA ARG A 321 -27.87 -28.23 -5.47
C ARG A 321 -28.44 -28.59 -6.85
N ARG A 322 -28.23 -27.71 -7.84
CA ARG A 322 -28.56 -27.98 -9.25
C ARG A 322 -27.43 -28.65 -10.03
N ARG A 323 -26.23 -28.76 -9.44
CA ARG A 323 -25.00 -29.27 -10.07
C ARG A 323 -24.18 -30.19 -9.16
N PRO A 324 -23.33 -31.08 -9.73
CA PRO A 324 -22.27 -31.74 -8.98
C PRO A 324 -21.26 -30.75 -8.38
N PRO A 325 -20.45 -31.16 -7.37
CA PRO A 325 -19.33 -30.36 -6.87
C PRO A 325 -18.40 -29.92 -8.01
N ILE A 326 -17.86 -28.70 -7.91
CA ILE A 326 -16.88 -28.17 -8.86
C ILE A 326 -15.45 -28.41 -8.35
N GLN A 327 -14.53 -28.81 -9.23
CA GLN A 327 -13.11 -28.85 -8.89
C GLN A 327 -12.53 -27.43 -8.94
N GLY A 328 -12.60 -26.73 -7.79
CA GLY A 328 -12.06 -25.38 -7.64
C GLY A 328 -10.56 -25.38 -7.35
N THR A 329 -9.78 -24.71 -8.20
CA THR A 329 -8.33 -24.50 -8.03
C THR A 329 -8.05 -23.01 -7.94
N VAL A 330 -7.49 -22.56 -6.82
CA VAL A 330 -7.02 -21.17 -6.65
C VAL A 330 -5.50 -21.14 -6.74
N VAL A 331 -5.00 -20.56 -7.83
CA VAL A 331 -3.59 -20.44 -8.17
C VAL A 331 -3.07 -19.10 -7.63
N PRO A 332 -2.21 -19.10 -6.59
CA PRO A 332 -1.57 -17.89 -6.13
C PRO A 332 -0.59 -17.39 -7.19
N VAL A 333 -0.72 -16.14 -7.60
CA VAL A 333 0.22 -15.46 -8.50
C VAL A 333 1.18 -14.63 -7.64
N ALA A 334 2.48 -14.66 -7.96
CA ALA A 334 3.44 -13.82 -7.26
C ALA A 334 3.19 -12.34 -7.60
N GLU A 335 3.05 -11.49 -6.59
CA GLU A 335 2.79 -10.05 -6.79
C GLU A 335 3.93 -9.38 -7.57
N LEU A 336 3.66 -8.97 -8.80
CA LEU A 336 4.62 -8.27 -9.66
C LEU A 336 4.58 -6.75 -9.38
N ALA A 337 5.00 -6.39 -8.16
CA ALA A 337 5.00 -5.01 -7.67
C ALA A 337 5.98 -4.09 -8.41
N THR A 338 5.51 -2.91 -8.76
CA THR A 338 6.27 -1.81 -9.38
C THR A 338 5.70 -0.46 -8.91
N THR A 339 6.30 0.66 -9.28
CA THR A 339 5.78 2.01 -8.98
C THR A 339 5.64 2.83 -10.26
N LEU A 340 4.96 3.97 -10.19
CA LEU A 340 5.04 4.97 -11.25
C LEU A 340 6.45 5.60 -11.29
N ASP A 341 6.74 6.32 -12.38
CA ASP A 341 7.87 7.25 -12.40
C ASP A 341 7.71 8.27 -11.25
N PRO A 342 8.78 8.60 -10.50
CA PRO A 342 8.67 9.49 -9.35
C PRO A 342 8.10 10.90 -9.64
N VAL A 343 8.31 11.46 -10.83
CA VAL A 343 7.78 12.77 -11.21
C VAL A 343 6.29 12.66 -11.56
N VAL A 344 5.94 11.66 -12.36
CA VAL A 344 4.53 11.35 -12.72
C VAL A 344 3.70 11.05 -11.48
N GLU A 345 4.23 10.25 -10.54
CA GLU A 345 3.54 9.91 -9.30
C GLU A 345 3.24 11.15 -8.44
N VAL A 346 4.21 12.06 -8.31
CA VAL A 346 4.01 13.31 -7.57
C VAL A 346 2.99 14.20 -8.27
N ALA A 347 3.01 14.27 -9.60
CA ALA A 347 2.03 15.04 -10.38
C ALA A 347 0.60 14.52 -10.18
N GLU A 348 0.40 13.19 -10.22
CA GLU A 348 -0.91 12.57 -10.00
C GLU A 348 -1.40 12.69 -8.55
N VAL A 349 -0.53 12.49 -7.56
CA VAL A 349 -0.91 12.70 -6.14
C VAL A 349 -1.25 14.17 -5.88
N GLN A 350 -0.51 15.13 -6.45
CA GLN A 350 -0.90 16.53 -6.42
C GLN A 350 -2.25 16.77 -7.12
N HIS A 351 -2.52 16.08 -8.23
CA HIS A 351 -3.79 16.20 -8.95
C HIS A 351 -4.98 15.64 -8.16
N MET A 352 -4.81 14.51 -7.46
CA MET A 352 -5.79 13.99 -6.50
C MET A 352 -6.07 14.98 -5.36
N VAL A 353 -5.02 15.59 -4.80
CA VAL A 353 -5.16 16.63 -3.77
C VAL A 353 -5.88 17.87 -4.31
N ARG A 354 -5.58 18.33 -5.53
CA ARG A 354 -6.31 19.44 -6.18
C ARG A 354 -7.81 19.12 -6.34
N LEU A 355 -8.18 17.94 -6.83
CA LEU A 355 -9.59 17.54 -6.95
C LEU A 355 -10.29 17.40 -5.59
N HIS A 356 -9.60 16.86 -4.58
CA HIS A 356 -10.14 16.81 -3.22
C HIS A 356 -10.42 18.22 -2.68
N ASN A 357 -9.47 19.14 -2.82
CA ASN A 357 -9.65 20.52 -2.36
C ASN A 357 -10.77 21.26 -3.10
N ALA A 358 -10.99 20.98 -4.39
CA ALA A 358 -12.10 21.52 -5.16
C ALA A 358 -13.46 20.97 -4.65
N ALA A 359 -13.56 19.66 -4.39
CA ALA A 359 -14.77 19.06 -3.80
C ALA A 359 -15.05 19.58 -2.38
N VAL A 360 -14.00 19.82 -1.57
CA VAL A 360 -14.11 20.47 -0.26
C VAL A 360 -14.63 21.90 -0.38
N ALA A 361 -14.14 22.68 -1.33
CA ALA A 361 -14.63 24.04 -1.60
C ALA A 361 -16.09 24.06 -2.11
N ALA A 362 -16.50 23.04 -2.88
CA ALA A 362 -17.87 22.86 -3.35
C ALA A 362 -18.85 22.31 -2.30
N GLY A 363 -18.41 22.12 -1.05
CA GLY A 363 -19.27 21.75 0.09
C GLY A 363 -19.70 20.28 0.16
N GLY A 364 -19.18 19.39 -0.69
CA GLY A 364 -19.62 18.00 -0.72
C GLY A 364 -18.76 17.08 -1.59
N ARG A 365 -18.68 15.80 -1.21
CA ARG A 365 -18.15 14.74 -2.06
C ARG A 365 -19.31 13.97 -2.69
N PRO A 366 -19.37 13.74 -4.00
CA PRO A 366 -20.36 12.82 -4.57
C PRO A 366 -20.07 11.38 -4.10
N ASN A 367 -21.10 10.71 -3.57
CA ASN A 367 -21.15 9.26 -3.36
C ASN A 367 -21.00 8.51 -4.70
N GLN A 368 -20.69 7.21 -4.65
CA GLN A 368 -20.87 6.28 -5.77
C GLN A 368 -22.29 6.37 -6.37
N ASP A 369 -23.30 6.60 -5.52
CA ASP A 369 -24.71 6.84 -5.91
C ASP A 369 -24.98 8.28 -6.44
N GLY A 370 -23.96 9.11 -6.69
CA GLY A 370 -24.09 10.49 -7.17
C GLY A 370 -24.62 11.52 -6.17
N ARG A 371 -25.10 11.10 -4.99
CA ARG A 371 -25.58 11.99 -3.92
C ARG A 371 -24.43 12.70 -3.19
N ALA A 372 -24.56 13.99 -2.90
CA ALA A 372 -23.59 14.72 -2.09
C ALA A 372 -23.55 14.16 -0.65
N VAL A 373 -22.38 13.72 -0.20
CA VAL A 373 -22.10 13.35 1.19
C VAL A 373 -21.52 14.56 1.89
N ALA A 374 -22.10 14.91 3.04
CA ALA A 374 -21.62 16.00 3.88
C ALA A 374 -20.17 15.74 4.31
N ILE A 375 -19.31 16.71 4.02
CA ILE A 375 -17.89 16.69 4.32
C ILE A 375 -17.72 16.81 5.85
N THR A 376 -17.54 15.67 6.51
CA THR A 376 -17.31 15.62 7.96
C THR A 376 -15.98 16.29 8.31
N SER A 377 -15.79 16.67 9.57
CA SER A 377 -14.62 17.42 10.07
C SER A 377 -13.23 16.81 9.83
N ARG A 378 -13.16 15.58 9.28
CA ARG A 378 -11.95 14.89 8.81
C ARG A 378 -11.50 15.31 7.40
N HIS A 379 -12.37 15.94 6.61
CA HIS A 379 -12.16 16.27 5.20
C HIS A 379 -11.84 17.77 5.03
N ARG A 380 -10.72 18.21 5.61
CA ARG A 380 -10.19 19.56 5.38
C ARG A 380 -9.46 19.61 4.04
N ARG A 381 -9.19 20.81 3.52
CA ARG A 381 -8.24 20.97 2.41
C ARG A 381 -6.92 20.28 2.79
N MET A 382 -6.31 19.59 1.84
CA MET A 382 -5.06 18.85 2.00
C MET A 382 -3.94 19.52 1.21
N ALA A 383 -2.69 19.36 1.65
CA ALA A 383 -1.50 19.86 0.99
C ALA A 383 -0.43 18.77 0.90
N VAL A 384 0.31 18.76 -0.22
CA VAL A 384 1.56 17.99 -0.32
C VAL A 384 2.68 18.82 0.32
N ARG A 385 3.38 18.25 1.30
CA ARG A 385 4.47 18.89 2.03
C ARG A 385 5.75 18.07 1.90
N LYS A 386 6.89 18.74 1.76
CA LYS A 386 8.23 18.13 1.65
C LYS A 386 8.96 18.25 2.99
N THR A 387 9.43 17.14 3.53
CA THR A 387 10.32 17.11 4.70
C THR A 387 11.73 16.74 4.24
N VAL A 388 12.68 17.67 4.31
CA VAL A 388 14.09 17.40 3.97
C VAL A 388 14.81 16.86 5.19
N PHE A 389 15.34 15.64 5.12
CA PHE A 389 16.15 15.06 6.18
C PHE A 389 17.59 15.58 6.17
N PHE A 390 18.16 15.76 4.98
CA PHE A 390 19.46 16.41 4.79
C PHE A 390 19.66 16.85 3.34
N THR A 391 20.63 17.74 3.14
CA THR A 391 21.21 18.06 1.84
C THR A 391 22.65 17.53 1.80
N GLY A 392 23.03 16.87 0.72
CA GLY A 392 24.34 16.24 0.60
C GLY A 392 24.75 16.00 -0.84
N TYR A 393 26.02 15.65 -1.03
CA TYR A 393 26.48 15.02 -2.25
C TYR A 393 26.00 13.57 -2.20
N LEU A 394 24.97 13.23 -2.98
CA LEU A 394 24.36 11.91 -3.02
C LEU A 394 25.21 10.97 -3.88
N LEU A 395 25.47 9.77 -3.37
CA LEU A 395 26.24 8.74 -4.05
C LEU A 395 25.36 7.89 -4.98
N GLN A 396 25.96 7.33 -6.01
CA GLN A 396 25.35 6.29 -6.82
C GLN A 396 25.33 4.95 -6.06
N GLU A 397 24.41 4.03 -6.43
CA GLU A 397 24.32 2.70 -5.81
C GLU A 397 25.59 1.87 -6.06
N THR A 398 26.19 1.99 -7.24
CA THR A 398 27.47 1.36 -7.61
C THR A 398 28.59 1.73 -6.63
N ASP A 399 28.78 3.03 -6.36
CA ASP A 399 29.79 3.52 -5.40
C ASP A 399 29.42 3.21 -3.95
N THR A 400 28.13 3.21 -3.61
CA THR A 400 27.63 2.71 -2.31
C THR A 400 28.10 1.27 -2.08
N GLN A 401 27.93 0.38 -3.07
CA GLN A 401 28.37 -1.01 -2.97
C GLN A 401 29.90 -1.15 -2.89
N ARG A 402 30.67 -0.34 -3.63
CA ARG A 402 32.14 -0.31 -3.54
C ARG A 402 32.62 0.09 -2.14
N LEU A 403 32.03 1.13 -1.56
CA LEU A 403 32.33 1.57 -0.18
C LEU A 403 31.94 0.53 0.88
N LEU A 404 30.88 -0.24 0.65
CA LEU A 404 30.46 -1.31 1.57
C LEU A 404 31.33 -2.57 1.47
N ARG A 405 31.91 -2.89 0.29
CA ARG A 405 32.97 -3.89 0.15
C ARG A 405 34.24 -3.43 0.87
N LEU A 406 34.67 -2.20 0.61
CA LEU A 406 35.81 -1.60 1.30
C LEU A 406 35.63 -1.59 2.83
N LEU A 407 34.42 -1.36 3.36
CA LEU A 407 34.15 -1.53 4.79
C LEU A 407 34.32 -3.00 5.23
N HIS A 408 33.81 -3.95 4.46
CA HIS A 408 33.84 -5.37 4.75
C HIS A 408 35.26 -5.93 4.86
N ASP A 409 36.13 -5.55 3.92
CA ASP A 409 37.47 -6.13 3.78
C ASP A 409 38.46 -5.57 4.82
N HIS A 410 38.17 -4.37 5.35
CA HIS A 410 39.04 -3.63 6.26
C HIS A 410 38.64 -3.63 7.73
N VAL A 411 37.42 -4.08 8.06
CA VAL A 411 36.88 -4.13 9.42
C VAL A 411 36.93 -5.56 9.96
N PRO A 412 37.33 -5.79 11.22
CA PRO A 412 37.50 -7.14 11.75
C PRO A 412 36.28 -8.05 11.57
N PRO A 413 36.46 -9.33 11.17
CA PRO A 413 35.35 -10.25 10.89
C PRO A 413 34.33 -10.41 12.03
N HIS A 414 34.73 -10.24 13.30
CA HIS A 414 33.82 -10.34 14.45
C HIS A 414 32.84 -9.14 14.57
N VAL A 415 33.21 -7.97 14.03
CA VAL A 415 32.31 -6.81 13.90
C VAL A 415 31.36 -7.05 12.72
N VAL A 416 31.92 -7.45 11.57
CA VAL A 416 31.16 -7.76 10.35
C VAL A 416 30.19 -8.93 10.55
N ALA A 417 30.51 -9.90 11.41
CA ALA A 417 29.63 -11.03 11.73
C ALA A 417 28.33 -10.61 12.42
N ARG A 418 28.29 -9.45 13.09
CA ARG A 418 27.08 -8.90 13.75
C ARG A 418 26.37 -7.88 12.86
N ARG A 419 26.13 -8.24 11.59
CA ARG A 419 25.44 -7.39 10.59
C ARG A 419 24.06 -6.91 11.04
N ASP A 420 23.38 -7.68 11.88
CA ASP A 420 22.07 -7.36 12.46
C ASP A 420 22.10 -6.15 13.41
N LEU A 421 23.26 -5.83 13.99
CA LEU A 421 23.48 -4.68 14.88
C LEU A 421 24.07 -3.46 14.16
N LEU A 422 24.47 -3.60 12.89
CA LEU A 422 25.03 -2.54 12.06
C LEU A 422 23.94 -1.89 11.19
N LYS A 423 23.91 -0.56 11.17
CA LYS A 423 23.15 0.23 10.19
C LYS A 423 24.10 0.79 9.16
N TYR A 424 23.92 0.42 7.90
CA TYR A 424 24.72 0.94 6.79
C TYR A 424 24.19 2.30 6.31
N HIS A 425 25.11 3.23 6.03
CA HIS A 425 24.80 4.65 5.81
C HIS A 425 25.45 5.26 4.54
N ALA A 426 26.20 4.47 3.77
CA ALA A 426 27.13 4.89 2.70
C ALA A 426 26.50 5.54 1.44
N ASN A 427 25.58 6.50 1.61
CA ASN A 427 24.78 7.10 0.53
C ASN A 427 24.98 8.60 0.33
N ASN A 428 25.72 9.30 1.21
CA ASN A 428 25.99 10.72 1.03
C ASN A 428 27.30 11.21 1.69
N ILE A 429 27.85 12.30 1.15
CA ILE A 429 28.72 13.24 1.89
C ILE A 429 27.84 14.40 2.35
N MET A 430 27.95 14.82 3.61
CA MET A 430 27.00 15.77 4.20
C MET A 430 27.33 17.23 3.84
N ILE A 431 26.36 17.99 3.33
CA ILE A 431 26.44 19.45 3.15
C ILE A 431 25.70 20.15 4.29
N SER A 432 24.50 19.68 4.63
CA SER A 432 23.70 20.22 5.74
C SER A 432 22.77 19.14 6.31
N PRO A 433 22.68 18.98 7.65
CA PRO A 433 21.83 17.96 8.28
C PRO A 433 20.32 18.30 8.27
N ARG A 434 19.90 19.25 7.41
CA ARG A 434 18.53 19.74 7.17
C ARG A 434 18.43 20.27 5.73
N ALA A 435 17.36 20.98 5.39
CA ALA A 435 17.31 21.82 4.19
C ALA A 435 18.48 22.83 4.19
N CYS A 436 19.23 22.91 3.09
CA CYS A 436 20.44 23.71 3.03
C CYS A 436 20.14 25.22 2.90
N PRO A 437 20.73 26.09 3.74
CA PRO A 437 20.66 27.54 3.54
C PRO A 437 21.20 27.95 2.15
N PRO A 438 20.56 28.90 1.42
CA PRO A 438 20.98 29.27 0.07
C PRO A 438 22.45 29.68 -0.08
N ALA A 439 23.04 30.28 0.96
CA ALA A 439 24.46 30.64 0.98
C ALA A 439 25.40 29.43 0.95
N LEU A 440 25.05 28.34 1.65
CA LEU A 440 25.83 27.10 1.67
C LEU A 440 25.58 26.27 0.40
N LEU A 441 24.34 26.27 -0.10
CA LEU A 441 23.98 25.60 -1.35
C LEU A 441 24.73 26.20 -2.56
N ARG A 442 24.88 27.53 -2.61
CA ARG A 442 25.72 28.20 -3.64
C ARG A 442 27.19 27.78 -3.54
N LYS A 443 27.75 27.63 -2.34
CA LYS A 443 29.13 27.14 -2.15
C LYS A 443 29.32 25.67 -2.56
N ALA A 444 28.26 24.88 -2.58
CA ALA A 444 28.27 23.51 -3.11
C ALA A 444 27.96 23.43 -4.63
N GLY A 445 27.71 24.58 -5.28
CA GLY A 445 27.41 24.65 -6.72
C GLY A 445 25.93 24.47 -7.11
N GLY A 446 25.01 24.41 -6.15
CA GLY A 446 23.57 24.26 -6.40
C GLY A 446 23.07 22.80 -6.46
N LEU A 447 21.76 22.60 -6.39
CA LEU A 447 21.15 21.27 -6.58
C LEU A 447 21.38 20.77 -8.00
N GLY A 448 21.61 19.46 -8.15
CA GLY A 448 21.93 18.83 -9.43
C GLY A 448 23.41 18.96 -9.84
N ARG A 449 24.23 19.74 -9.13
CA ARG A 449 25.67 19.84 -9.42
C ARG A 449 26.35 18.48 -9.20
N LYS A 450 27.00 17.98 -10.24
CA LYS A 450 27.92 16.83 -10.16
C LYS A 450 29.27 17.25 -9.56
N PHE A 451 29.86 16.38 -8.76
CA PHE A 451 31.17 16.57 -8.13
C PHE A 451 31.90 15.24 -7.94
N ALA A 452 33.17 15.19 -8.29
CA ALA A 452 34.00 13.99 -8.21
C ALA A 452 34.82 13.96 -6.90
N TRP A 453 34.77 12.83 -6.20
CA TRP A 453 35.46 12.64 -4.91
C TRP A 453 36.39 11.42 -4.98
N ARG A 454 37.64 11.60 -4.54
CA ARG A 454 38.61 10.52 -4.35
C ARG A 454 38.48 9.97 -2.92
N VAL A 455 38.28 8.67 -2.77
CA VAL A 455 38.28 7.96 -1.48
C VAL A 455 39.72 7.64 -1.11
N VAL A 456 40.17 8.04 0.09
CA VAL A 456 41.61 8.05 0.43
C VAL A 456 41.99 7.41 1.77
N ALA A 457 41.05 7.26 2.70
CA ALA A 457 41.33 6.61 3.99
C ALA A 457 40.04 6.04 4.61
N LEU A 458 40.20 5.08 5.51
CA LEU A 458 39.14 4.59 6.40
C LEU A 458 39.41 5.02 7.84
N GLY A 459 38.34 5.20 8.60
CA GLY A 459 38.44 5.52 10.02
C GLY A 459 37.23 5.00 10.80
N HIS A 460 37.42 4.84 12.10
CA HIS A 460 36.35 4.51 13.03
C HIS A 460 36.59 5.20 14.37
N LEU A 461 35.58 5.20 15.23
CA LEU A 461 35.75 5.59 16.63
C LEU A 461 36.30 4.44 17.46
N ASP A 462 37.02 4.74 18.53
CA ASP A 462 37.67 3.74 19.40
C ASP A 462 36.65 2.83 20.12
N ASP A 463 35.43 3.35 20.34
CA ASP A 463 34.29 2.61 20.87
C ASP A 463 33.57 1.73 19.82
N HIS A 464 34.07 1.70 18.58
CA HIS A 464 33.46 1.04 17.43
C HIS A 464 31.97 1.39 17.23
N SER A 465 31.56 2.62 17.55
CA SER A 465 30.18 3.07 17.34
C SER A 465 29.89 3.57 15.92
N VAL A 466 30.92 4.01 15.17
CA VAL A 466 30.81 4.59 13.82
C VAL A 466 32.05 4.23 12.98
N TRP A 467 31.82 3.93 11.68
CA TRP A 467 32.84 3.77 10.64
C TRP A 467 32.59 4.75 9.50
N ALA A 468 33.66 5.33 8.95
CA ALA A 468 33.60 6.28 7.85
C ALA A 468 34.75 6.11 6.85
N ALA A 469 34.52 6.53 5.60
CA ALA A 469 35.57 6.77 4.61
C ALA A 469 35.87 8.26 4.54
N LYS A 470 37.15 8.64 4.57
CA LYS A 470 37.60 10.00 4.27
C LYS A 470 37.70 10.16 2.76
N VAL A 471 37.23 11.31 2.28
CA VAL A 471 37.25 11.67 0.87
C VAL A 471 37.88 13.04 0.67
N GLN A 472 38.31 13.33 -0.54
CA GLN A 472 38.81 14.63 -0.97
C GLN A 472 38.35 14.90 -2.41
N PRO A 473 38.38 16.15 -2.90
CA PRO A 473 38.15 16.43 -4.32
C PRO A 473 39.03 15.56 -5.22
N ALA A 474 38.49 15.10 -6.35
CA ALA A 474 39.23 14.23 -7.26
C ALA A 474 40.27 14.97 -8.09
N ASP A 475 40.11 16.29 -8.28
CA ASP A 475 41.02 17.14 -9.05
C ASP A 475 42.35 17.30 -8.31
N ASP A 476 43.46 17.22 -9.04
CA ASP A 476 44.78 17.53 -8.49
C ASP A 476 44.94 19.06 -8.37
N PRO A 477 45.41 19.60 -7.23
CA PRO A 477 45.69 21.04 -7.10
C PRO A 477 46.72 21.57 -8.12
N ALA A 478 47.41 20.72 -8.87
CA ALA A 478 48.32 21.10 -9.96
C ALA A 478 47.64 21.35 -11.33
N ASP A 479 46.49 20.72 -11.62
CA ASP A 479 45.93 20.65 -13.00
C ASP A 479 44.75 21.61 -13.26
N VAL A 480 44.24 22.32 -12.24
CA VAL A 480 43.11 23.25 -12.40
C VAL A 480 43.60 24.69 -12.51
N GLY A 481 43.63 25.21 -13.74
CA GLY A 481 43.89 26.62 -14.03
C GLY A 481 42.88 27.54 -13.35
N GLU A 482 43.35 28.28 -12.34
CA GLU A 482 42.77 29.44 -11.63
C GLU A 482 41.35 29.34 -11.00
N GLU A 483 40.45 28.48 -11.47
CA GLU A 483 39.09 28.35 -10.89
C GLU A 483 38.92 27.06 -10.08
N ARG A 484 39.36 27.07 -8.81
CA ARG A 484 39.06 25.99 -7.85
C ARG A 484 37.55 25.78 -7.77
N VAL A 485 37.08 24.58 -8.12
CA VAL A 485 35.67 24.20 -7.94
C VAL A 485 35.34 24.19 -6.45
N GLY A 486 34.65 25.25 -6.00
CA GLY A 486 34.22 25.40 -4.61
C GLY A 486 33.33 24.25 -4.17
N TYR A 487 33.64 23.68 -3.00
CA TYR A 487 32.80 22.69 -2.33
C TYR A 487 32.48 23.15 -0.91
N HIS A 488 31.44 22.57 -0.31
CA HIS A 488 31.12 22.77 1.09
C HIS A 488 30.59 21.49 1.72
N THR A 489 31.22 21.06 2.81
CA THR A 489 30.77 19.96 3.65
C THR A 489 30.43 20.45 5.05
N ALA A 490 29.48 19.78 5.70
CA ALA A 490 29.11 20.05 7.09
C ALA A 490 30.28 19.80 8.06
N GLU A 491 31.12 18.81 7.73
CA GLU A 491 32.34 18.47 8.46
C GLU A 491 33.57 19.09 7.80
N PRO A 492 34.58 19.58 8.57
CA PRO A 492 35.84 20.09 8.02
C PRO A 492 36.67 19.04 7.28
N VAL A 493 36.51 17.76 7.63
CA VAL A 493 37.04 16.62 6.90
C VAL A 493 35.89 16.00 6.11
N PRO A 494 35.88 16.10 4.77
CA PRO A 494 34.89 15.43 3.94
C PRO A 494 34.92 13.92 4.19
N LEU A 495 33.76 13.34 4.50
CA LEU A 495 33.63 11.93 4.82
C LEU A 495 32.27 11.36 4.39
N VAL A 496 32.26 10.06 4.12
CA VAL A 496 31.04 9.24 3.98
C VAL A 496 30.92 8.37 5.21
N VAL A 497 29.77 8.42 5.91
CA VAL A 497 29.48 7.49 7.01
C VAL A 497 29.12 6.13 6.43
N LEU A 498 29.93 5.11 6.69
CA LEU A 498 29.77 3.78 6.09
C LEU A 498 28.79 2.92 6.89
N ALA A 499 29.03 2.83 8.20
CA ALA A 499 28.20 2.07 9.12
C ALA A 499 28.17 2.71 10.51
N VAL A 500 27.09 2.43 11.24
CA VAL A 500 26.86 2.90 12.61
C VAL A 500 26.33 1.73 13.45
N TRP A 501 26.90 1.54 14.63
CA TRP A 501 26.46 0.51 15.57
C TRP A 501 25.06 0.80 16.13
N ARG A 502 24.36 -0.21 16.65
CA ARG A 502 23.09 -0.03 17.35
C ARG A 502 23.25 0.98 18.50
N ASN A 503 22.51 2.08 18.40
CA ASN A 503 22.52 3.28 19.27
C ASN A 503 23.65 4.30 19.02
N GLY A 504 24.60 4.04 18.12
CA GLY A 504 25.51 5.07 17.60
C GLY A 504 24.77 6.14 16.79
N ARG A 505 25.41 7.29 16.55
CA ARG A 505 24.83 8.40 15.78
C ARG A 505 25.78 8.77 14.62
N PRO A 506 25.29 8.91 13.37
CA PRO A 506 26.14 9.25 12.23
C PRO A 506 27.00 10.52 12.42
N HIS A 507 26.49 11.52 13.14
CA HIS A 507 27.20 12.78 13.43
C HIS A 507 28.47 12.58 14.30
N ASP A 508 28.57 11.49 15.07
CA ASP A 508 29.78 11.21 15.84
C ASP A 508 31.00 10.89 14.93
N ALA A 509 30.82 10.64 13.62
CA ALA A 509 31.90 10.49 12.64
C ALA A 509 32.88 11.69 12.61
N SER A 510 32.38 12.91 12.89
CA SER A 510 33.16 14.14 13.07
C SER A 510 34.30 14.03 14.11
N ARG A 511 34.19 13.08 15.05
CA ARG A 511 35.16 12.82 16.13
C ARG A 511 36.27 11.86 15.73
N ILE A 512 36.22 11.23 14.54
CA ILE A 512 37.28 10.32 14.07
C ILE A 512 38.59 11.10 13.92
N ARG A 513 39.66 10.55 14.50
CA ARG A 513 41.04 11.10 14.44
C ARG A 513 42.01 10.10 13.82
N ALA A 514 41.87 8.82 14.13
CA ALA A 514 42.60 7.74 13.47
C ALA A 514 42.03 7.48 12.07
N TRP A 515 42.80 7.85 11.05
CA TRP A 515 42.51 7.57 9.64
C TRP A 515 43.63 6.70 9.07
N ARG A 516 43.31 5.48 8.64
CA ARG A 516 44.22 4.58 7.92
C ARG A 516 44.14 4.89 6.42
N PRO A 517 45.21 5.36 5.77
CA PRO A 517 45.26 5.54 4.32
C PRO A 517 44.93 4.24 3.58
N LEU A 518 44.31 4.36 2.41
CA LEU A 518 44.10 3.22 1.52
C LEU A 518 45.37 2.90 0.72
N PRO A 519 45.65 1.61 0.46
CA PRO A 519 46.52 1.16 -0.62
C PRO A 519 46.17 1.82 -1.98
N PRO A 520 47.16 2.09 -2.85
CA PRO A 520 46.93 2.77 -4.13
C PRO A 520 45.92 2.08 -5.06
N ASP A 521 45.82 0.75 -4.97
CA ASP A 521 44.91 -0.11 -5.73
C ASP A 521 43.45 -0.09 -5.22
N GLU A 522 43.24 0.34 -3.98
CA GLU A 522 41.92 0.53 -3.36
C GLU A 522 41.43 1.99 -3.41
N VAL A 523 42.30 2.94 -3.77
CA VAL A 523 41.92 4.33 -3.99
C VAL A 523 41.09 4.45 -5.27
N PHE A 524 39.91 5.05 -5.16
CA PHE A 524 39.07 5.31 -6.33
C PHE A 524 38.37 6.66 -6.29
N VAL A 525 37.98 7.13 -7.49
CA VAL A 525 37.10 8.27 -7.68
C VAL A 525 35.65 7.78 -7.83
N MET A 526 34.72 8.53 -7.23
CA MET A 526 33.28 8.36 -7.34
C MET A 526 32.62 9.69 -7.74
N GLU A 527 31.59 9.63 -8.58
CA GLU A 527 30.78 10.79 -8.92
C GLU A 527 29.60 10.92 -7.96
N THR A 528 29.36 12.14 -7.48
CA THR A 528 28.24 12.47 -6.60
C THR A 528 27.41 13.60 -7.18
N THR A 529 26.14 13.68 -6.80
CA THR A 529 25.24 14.79 -7.21
C THR A 529 24.70 15.51 -5.98
N VAL A 530 24.83 16.83 -5.93
CA VAL A 530 24.26 17.66 -4.85
C VAL A 530 22.73 17.54 -4.87
N GLY A 531 22.16 17.01 -3.79
CA GLY A 531 20.74 16.72 -3.71
C GLY A 531 20.21 16.68 -2.28
N GLU A 532 18.88 16.58 -2.16
CA GLU A 532 18.19 16.49 -0.89
C GLU A 532 17.65 15.09 -0.67
N LYS A 533 17.96 14.47 0.47
CA LYS A 533 17.20 13.31 0.93
C LYS A 533 15.94 13.81 1.61
N ALA A 534 14.82 13.73 0.91
CA ALA A 534 13.53 14.23 1.37
C ALA A 534 12.46 13.14 1.31
N MET A 535 11.36 13.38 2.03
CA MET A 535 10.14 12.57 1.98
C MET A 535 8.93 13.48 1.90
N LEU A 536 7.98 13.12 1.05
CA LEU A 536 6.73 13.81 0.85
C LEU A 536 5.65 13.27 1.80
N ARG A 537 4.72 14.13 2.17
CA ARG A 537 3.53 13.77 2.95
C ARG A 537 2.31 14.55 2.48
N VAL A 538 1.15 13.91 2.48
CA VAL A 538 -0.15 14.54 2.26
C VAL A 538 -0.78 14.76 3.63
N GLU A 539 -1.03 16.00 4.01
CA GLU A 539 -1.60 16.35 5.30
C GLU A 539 -2.63 17.47 5.19
N ALA A 540 -3.47 17.63 6.22
CA ALA A 540 -4.45 18.71 6.26
C ALA A 540 -3.73 20.07 6.27
N GLU A 541 -4.22 20.98 5.44
CA GLU A 541 -3.74 22.35 5.34
C GLU A 541 -3.96 23.07 6.69
N SER A 542 -2.87 23.53 7.29
CA SER A 542 -2.91 24.38 8.48
C SER A 542 -3.48 25.76 8.12
N LEU A 543 -4.35 26.29 8.98
CA LEU A 543 -4.83 27.67 8.86
C LEU A 543 -3.77 28.71 9.30
N ALA A 544 -2.66 28.27 9.91
CA ALA A 544 -1.47 29.09 10.09
C ALA A 544 -0.65 29.06 8.80
N GLY A 545 -0.41 30.23 8.20
CA GLY A 545 0.03 30.38 6.81
C GLY A 545 1.37 29.73 6.47
N ALA A 546 1.55 29.43 5.18
CA ALA A 546 2.68 28.67 4.61
C ALA A 546 4.08 29.33 4.70
N ALA A 547 4.22 30.43 5.43
CA ALA A 547 5.47 31.20 5.53
C ALA A 547 6.44 30.70 6.63
N ASP A 548 5.96 29.93 7.63
CA ASP A 548 6.66 29.79 8.91
C ASP A 548 7.06 28.33 9.27
N GLU A 549 6.88 27.39 8.34
CA GLU A 549 7.08 25.95 8.61
C GLU A 549 8.55 25.48 8.49
N ASN A 550 9.39 26.22 7.75
CA ASN A 550 10.83 25.92 7.71
C ASN A 550 11.48 26.19 9.09
N GLU A 551 10.94 27.14 9.87
CA GLU A 551 11.29 27.42 11.27
C GLU A 551 10.79 26.33 12.23
N GLN A 552 9.60 25.75 12.01
CA GLN A 552 9.06 24.70 12.90
C GLN A 552 9.85 23.38 12.79
N SER A 553 10.50 23.12 11.65
CA SER A 553 11.51 22.06 11.55
C SER A 553 12.82 22.36 12.31
N LEU A 554 13.07 23.59 12.76
CA LEU A 554 14.28 23.94 13.52
C LEU A 554 14.17 23.61 15.02
N ARG A 555 12.95 23.51 15.55
CA ARG A 555 12.68 23.28 16.97
C ARG A 555 12.20 21.85 17.21
N GLY A 556 13.15 20.98 17.59
CA GLY A 556 12.84 19.63 18.08
C GLY A 556 11.74 19.66 19.14
N GLY A 557 10.78 18.73 19.00
CA GLY A 557 9.42 18.89 19.51
C GLY A 557 9.28 19.44 20.93
N LYS A 558 8.72 20.65 21.02
CA LYS A 558 8.04 21.13 22.22
C LYS A 558 6.63 21.57 21.83
N ALA A 559 5.64 20.75 22.17
CA ALA A 559 4.24 21.18 22.15
C ALA A 559 4.11 22.46 23.01
N PRO A 560 3.24 23.42 22.63
CA PRO A 560 3.06 24.63 23.41
C PRO A 560 2.63 24.23 24.82
N ALA A 561 3.47 24.59 25.80
CA ALA A 561 3.23 24.24 27.19
C ALA A 561 1.87 24.80 27.61
N LYS A 562 0.95 23.93 28.04
CA LYS A 562 -0.29 24.35 28.70
C LYS A 562 0.09 25.29 29.83
N ARG A 563 -0.23 26.58 29.68
CA ARG A 563 -0.12 27.59 30.75
C ARG A 563 -0.94 27.08 31.94
N LYS A 564 -0.28 26.42 32.91
CA LYS A 564 -0.83 26.25 34.25
C LYS A 564 -1.08 27.66 34.77
N ARG A 565 -2.36 28.06 34.87
CA ARG A 565 -2.73 29.24 35.65
C ARG A 565 -2.32 28.95 37.08
N PHE A 566 -1.26 29.62 37.54
CA PHE A 566 -0.99 29.75 38.97
C PHE A 566 -2.06 30.66 39.54
N SER A 567 -3.14 30.07 40.05
CA SER A 567 -4.09 30.78 40.91
C SER A 567 -3.43 30.95 42.27
N GLY A 568 -3.11 32.18 42.64
CA GLY A 568 -2.54 32.48 43.95
C GLY A 568 -3.59 32.35 45.07
N HIS A 569 -3.25 31.60 46.11
CA HIS A 569 -3.73 31.85 47.47
C HIS A 569 -2.57 32.49 48.26
N GLY A 570 -2.80 33.52 49.07
CA GLY A 570 -4.03 34.29 49.24
C GLY A 570 -3.79 35.53 50.10
N GLY A 571 -4.67 36.53 49.98
CA GLY A 571 -4.71 37.69 50.88
C GLY A 571 -6.01 37.66 51.69
N HIS A 572 -5.89 37.56 53.01
CA HIS A 572 -7.00 37.84 53.92
C HIS A 572 -7.13 39.35 54.12
N GLY A 573 -8.35 39.88 54.20
CA GLY A 573 -8.60 41.29 54.51
C GLY A 573 -10.06 41.68 54.30
N GLY A 574 -10.88 41.50 55.32
CA GLY A 574 -12.34 41.54 55.25
C GLY A 574 -12.97 42.81 54.67
N GLY A 575 -14.12 42.61 54.02
CA GLY A 575 -15.10 43.64 53.69
C GLY A 575 -16.48 43.30 54.27
N GLY A 576 -17.18 44.31 54.74
CA GLY A 576 -18.58 44.33 55.16
C GLY A 576 -19.00 45.79 55.43
N PRO A 577 -20.30 46.13 55.48
CA PRO A 577 -21.48 45.26 55.57
C PRO A 577 -22.54 45.43 54.43
N TYR A 578 -23.45 44.44 54.33
CA TYR A 578 -24.91 44.39 54.02
C TYR A 578 -25.67 45.59 53.32
N PRO A 579 -26.87 45.40 52.69
CA PRO A 579 -27.86 44.30 52.90
C PRO A 579 -28.67 43.76 51.67
N SER A 580 -29.55 42.79 51.99
CA SER A 580 -30.83 42.38 51.32
C SER A 580 -30.81 41.44 50.09
N GLY A 581 -31.71 40.44 50.12
CA GLY A 581 -31.87 39.34 49.14
C GLY A 581 -33.05 39.54 48.15
N PRO A 582 -33.92 38.55 47.82
CA PRO A 582 -34.21 37.28 48.54
C PRO A 582 -34.36 35.98 47.69
N SER A 583 -34.60 34.84 48.37
CA SER A 583 -35.30 33.58 47.92
C SER A 583 -34.72 32.75 46.74
N ASN A 584 -34.83 31.42 46.64
CA ASN A 584 -35.34 30.31 47.49
C ASN A 584 -34.40 29.08 47.26
N ALA A 585 -34.00 28.28 48.25
CA ALA A 585 -34.71 27.09 48.79
C ALA A 585 -35.17 26.10 47.68
N THR A 586 -34.97 24.77 47.78
CA THR A 586 -35.37 23.91 48.93
C THR A 586 -34.74 22.49 48.86
N VAL A 587 -34.10 22.02 49.96
CA VAL A 587 -33.97 20.61 50.48
C VAL A 587 -33.35 19.52 49.56
N GLY A 588 -32.58 18.52 50.00
CA GLY A 588 -32.11 17.95 51.29
C GLY A 588 -31.74 16.46 51.01
N VAL A 589 -31.06 15.63 51.80
CA VAL A 589 -30.65 15.53 53.24
C VAL A 589 -29.35 14.67 53.24
N GLY A 590 -28.26 14.96 53.98
CA GLY A 590 -27.95 14.50 55.36
C GLY A 590 -27.63 12.98 55.49
N ARG A 591 -26.71 12.46 56.33
CA ARG A 591 -25.79 13.01 57.36
C ARG A 591 -24.75 11.95 57.81
N GLY A 592 -23.56 12.40 58.26
CA GLY A 592 -22.67 11.78 59.29
C GLY A 592 -21.83 10.54 58.91
N ARG A 593 -20.75 10.17 59.61
CA ARG A 593 -19.69 10.81 60.46
C ARG A 593 -18.64 9.68 60.81
N PRO A 594 -17.40 10.01 61.28
CA PRO A 594 -16.21 9.10 61.39
C PRO A 594 -16.10 8.42 62.80
N PRO A 595 -15.00 7.73 63.30
CA PRO A 595 -13.55 7.87 62.98
C PRO A 595 -12.47 6.73 63.22
N PHE A 596 -11.38 6.75 62.40
CA PHE A 596 -9.93 6.49 62.72
C PHE A 596 -9.49 5.13 63.38
N PRO A 597 -8.17 4.80 63.61
CA PRO A 597 -6.88 5.49 63.30
C PRO A 597 -5.69 4.61 62.74
N HIS A 598 -4.58 5.31 62.33
CA HIS A 598 -3.13 4.90 62.35
C HIS A 598 -2.60 3.71 61.49
N HIS A 599 -1.33 3.60 61.04
CA HIS A 599 -0.08 4.42 61.05
C HIS A 599 0.72 4.13 59.73
N ASN A 600 1.24 5.12 58.99
CA ASN A 600 2.60 5.71 59.02
C ASN A 600 3.76 4.86 58.45
N THR A 601 4.41 5.33 57.36
CA THR A 601 5.89 5.44 57.12
C THR A 601 6.21 5.60 55.61
N GLY A 602 7.31 6.31 55.26
CA GLY A 602 8.03 6.08 53.98
C GLY A 602 8.01 7.17 52.89
N THR A 603 8.64 8.33 53.12
CA THR A 603 9.13 9.24 52.06
C THR A 603 10.35 8.64 51.33
N VAL A 604 10.51 8.78 49.99
CA VAL A 604 11.35 9.76 49.24
C VAL A 604 10.98 9.69 47.71
N PRO A 605 11.66 10.27 46.68
CA PRO A 605 10.96 11.11 45.69
C PRO A 605 10.81 10.52 44.27
N THR A 606 9.74 10.90 43.58
CA THR A 606 9.56 10.61 42.15
C THR A 606 10.32 11.61 41.27
N GLN A 607 11.46 11.19 40.70
CA GLN A 607 12.04 11.88 39.54
C GLN A 607 11.31 11.52 38.24
N PRO A 608 11.25 12.43 37.24
CA PRO A 608 10.42 12.26 36.06
C PRO A 608 11.05 11.31 35.03
N ALA A 609 10.25 10.37 34.51
CA ALA A 609 10.66 9.46 33.45
C ALA A 609 11.06 10.22 32.18
N ALA A 610 12.18 9.83 31.58
CA ALA A 610 12.74 10.47 30.40
C ALA A 610 11.88 10.28 29.14
N PHE A 611 11.88 11.29 28.27
CA PHE A 611 11.22 11.25 26.97
C PHE A 611 11.92 10.25 26.04
N ALA A 612 11.27 9.12 25.77
CA ALA A 612 11.69 8.20 24.73
C ALA A 612 11.25 8.72 23.34
N ALA A 613 12.19 9.31 22.59
CA ALA A 613 12.06 9.52 21.16
C ALA A 613 12.66 8.29 20.43
N GLY A 614 11.87 7.55 19.66
CA GLY A 614 12.37 6.31 19.04
C GLY A 614 11.40 5.63 18.08
N SER A 615 11.51 5.98 16.80
CA SER A 615 10.96 5.25 15.66
C SER A 615 11.28 3.74 15.68
N GLY A 616 10.35 2.90 15.21
CA GLY A 616 10.68 1.53 14.81
C GLY A 616 9.49 0.56 14.74
N GLY A 617 8.87 0.45 13.56
CA GLY A 617 8.00 -0.69 13.25
C GLY A 617 8.80 -1.87 12.70
N ARG A 618 8.62 -3.07 13.25
CA ARG A 618 8.78 -4.40 12.60
C ARG A 618 8.35 -5.50 13.59
N GLY A 619 7.78 -6.59 13.09
CA GLY A 619 7.61 -7.84 13.86
C GLY A 619 6.18 -8.32 14.07
N TYR A 620 5.50 -8.75 13.01
CA TYR A 620 4.43 -9.75 13.14
C TYR A 620 5.07 -11.12 13.37
N HIS A 621 5.17 -11.54 14.64
CA HIS A 621 5.48 -12.92 15.02
C HIS A 621 4.51 -13.34 16.13
N ASN A 622 3.52 -14.16 15.76
CA ASN A 622 2.77 -14.99 16.69
C ASN A 622 2.74 -16.40 16.10
N VAL A 623 3.64 -17.26 16.57
CA VAL A 623 3.51 -18.71 16.44
C VAL A 623 2.69 -19.17 17.65
N PRO A 624 1.59 -19.93 17.47
CA PRO A 624 0.74 -20.32 18.57
C PRO A 624 1.33 -21.49 19.36
N THR A 625 1.58 -21.29 20.65
CA THR A 625 1.76 -22.41 21.59
C THR A 625 0.40 -23.04 21.91
N ALA A 626 0.35 -24.38 21.82
CA ALA A 626 -0.84 -25.20 22.01
C ALA A 626 -1.31 -25.25 23.50
N PRO A 627 -2.55 -25.70 23.78
CA PRO A 627 -3.30 -25.26 24.95
C PRO A 627 -3.18 -26.19 26.17
N ARG A 628 -3.60 -25.66 27.34
CA ARG A 628 -4.09 -26.45 28.47
C ARG A 628 -5.38 -25.81 29.02
N GLY A 629 -6.34 -26.63 29.45
CA GLY A 629 -7.70 -26.19 29.81
C GLY A 629 -7.73 -25.18 30.96
N GLY A 630 -8.79 -24.39 31.17
CA GLY A 630 -10.17 -24.54 30.72
C GLY A 630 -11.09 -24.77 31.92
N PHE A 631 -12.23 -24.07 31.99
CA PHE A 631 -13.58 -24.57 32.35
C PHE A 631 -14.58 -23.42 32.58
N ARG A 632 -15.74 -23.55 31.89
CA ARG A 632 -17.10 -23.04 32.20
C ARG A 632 -17.31 -21.57 32.59
N GLY A 633 -18.04 -20.86 31.72
CA GLY A 633 -18.72 -19.61 32.07
C GLY A 633 -20.05 -19.82 32.79
N ALA A 634 -20.76 -18.72 33.01
CA ALA A 634 -22.15 -18.69 33.46
C ALA A 634 -22.91 -17.61 32.68
N GLY A 635 -24.13 -17.92 32.25
CA GLY A 635 -25.03 -16.98 31.61
C GLY A 635 -26.45 -17.19 32.10
N PHE A 636 -27.27 -16.15 31.91
CA PHE A 636 -28.71 -16.08 32.19
C PHE A 636 -29.11 -15.99 33.68
N GLY A 637 -30.26 -15.36 33.90
CA GLY A 637 -30.80 -15.08 35.24
C GLY A 637 -32.31 -15.22 35.29
N ARG A 638 -32.90 -14.73 36.39
CA ARG A 638 -34.29 -14.90 36.85
C ARG A 638 -34.64 -16.32 37.30
N GLY A 639 -35.21 -16.40 38.50
CA GLY A 639 -35.69 -17.64 39.14
C GLY A 639 -35.43 -17.58 40.64
N ALA A 640 -36.40 -17.99 41.47
CA ALA A 640 -36.39 -17.76 42.91
C ALA A 640 -36.48 -19.06 43.74
N TYR A 641 -36.31 -18.90 45.06
CA TYR A 641 -36.59 -19.84 46.16
C TYR A 641 -35.57 -20.93 46.57
N ARG A 642 -35.20 -20.84 47.86
CA ARG A 642 -34.93 -21.88 48.88
C ARG A 642 -34.05 -23.12 48.57
N GLY A 643 -32.90 -23.17 49.25
CA GLY A 643 -32.78 -23.94 50.51
C GLY A 643 -31.91 -25.22 50.55
N GLY A 644 -30.88 -25.21 51.41
CA GLY A 644 -30.12 -26.39 51.91
C GLY A 644 -29.17 -27.08 50.90
N GLY A 645 -28.08 -27.77 51.29
CA GLY A 645 -27.46 -28.02 52.61
C GLY A 645 -26.67 -29.36 52.61
N SER A 646 -25.51 -29.43 53.29
CA SER A 646 -24.57 -30.60 53.39
C SER A 646 -23.87 -31.04 52.08
N LEU A 647 -22.55 -31.34 51.98
CA LEU A 647 -21.52 -32.03 52.80
C LEU A 647 -21.31 -33.52 52.48
N ARG A 648 -20.02 -33.94 52.48
CA ARG A 648 -19.42 -35.28 52.20
C ARG A 648 -19.30 -35.64 50.69
N GLY A 649 -18.29 -36.39 50.23
CA GLY A 649 -17.08 -36.95 50.87
C GLY A 649 -16.75 -38.38 50.39
N ARG A 650 -15.44 -38.73 50.26
CA ARG A 650 -14.87 -39.96 49.61
C ARG A 650 -15.03 -40.02 48.07
N GLY A 651 -14.13 -40.63 47.29
CA GLY A 651 -12.81 -41.22 47.59
C GLY A 651 -12.58 -42.58 46.91
N GLY A 652 -11.43 -42.78 46.25
CA GLY A 652 -10.95 -44.08 45.76
C GLY A 652 -10.67 -44.19 44.24
N GLY A 653 -9.44 -44.58 43.89
CA GLY A 653 -9.12 -45.41 42.70
C GLY A 653 -8.65 -46.79 43.19
N PRO A 654 -7.75 -47.54 42.49
CA PRO A 654 -7.22 -47.38 41.12
C PRO A 654 -7.19 -48.71 40.32
N GLY A 655 -6.48 -48.76 39.19
CA GLY A 655 -6.17 -49.95 38.38
C GLY A 655 -6.91 -49.98 37.04
N VAL A 656 -6.27 -50.27 35.89
CA VAL A 656 -4.91 -50.80 35.60
C VAL A 656 -4.21 -49.89 34.58
#